data_AF-A0A1H6V2Q4-F1
#
_entry.id   AF-A0A1H6V2Q4-F1
#
_cell.length_a   1.000
_cell.length_b   1.000
_cell.length_c   1.000
_cell.angle_alpha   90.00
_cell.angle_beta   90.00
_cell.angle_gamma   90.00
#
_symmetry.space_group_name_H-M   'P 1'
#
loop_
_entity.id
_entity.type
_entity.pdbx_description
1 polymer ?
#
loop_
_entity_poly.entity_id
_entity_poly.type
_entity_poly.pdbx_seq_one_letter_code
_entity_poly.pdbx_strand_id
1 'polypeptide(L)'
;MILYENTLSNFIDSANDKKVINYFTDEFTDHFSRKLDSETKTQWKYTIQIIKEVLKDAQLGGNVGIRIDYVITCNYRWFEIILAGRIGDENRIHIIEMLPFDSVIEKQTDEVYQFCVDDKKIEFVHPSLQSIGYKAYLRTNIDAVAGNTSIDVSSSVYLFECDDEDTLNELYSEKEFTNEVPIFAVGQEDKLISQLASFKNAHDGKEILMLLHSKDQLCSAGMESYIEGLFGNKKNKRLFAEQRYVASSVVSNVKSKNTGFFLLNGMAGTGKTTVAISIMKELKDAGYKVLYLNGTLATLQEMSNNIKRYSDESFDIKTIQRFVHEDAWDDYDAIILDEAQNTGYFFIHNYLKKTSKLPGTILFICSMIQCISERDHDFIDEIHSFSAENNINIKKFDLNANIRFSGQSSGINWLVHQLQIADTGNYEDWDVDTYKIEILDNPNDITKTIHQLHEDGELCRTIVRYDDIESISREYGEPCVAFEKYDFKMPVITATSQNSAKWYLDEDLYDYAVSVRLTQGTELDYACVIISDITIDKESGAIKLTDKQREIAMRRIMAKNSCDDLETEINNYVRIVLNGYYIALSRGKKGLFIYCADDDLREFLKDRLFYASRRYSWIKAFIQKYDFDSEAGIIRKEESNDIELRENDKYAYVTYIYRKFNNLLEGIKSQLKDVMDEESFKGICDQCSSLLLDLQKETIDDLSIVNTYTDSIVKHMGKAAWDKLSDLSKKCLISAEIVFHDLKDYNQLFDFSGVCVQVSKAVEYELANRYLTQYVDYLTRKYRSNLMDRIPKSLLNENGAIKTANIYTLGDVRFTVGMDSYGNIKNNYVYRQFSYYAKDKMIKDTQNIQPILSEHIQIIHKIKEDYRNKAAHKSSIDVVTAKECIDYVVETERKLGIMLDAYNY
;
A
#
# COMPACT_ATOMS: atom_id res chain seq x y z
N MET A 1 7.80 7.42 1.86
CA MET A 1 6.54 7.98 1.32
C MET A 1 6.88 9.33 0.70
N ILE A 2 6.46 9.59 -0.52
CA ILE A 2 6.60 10.91 -1.15
C ILE A 2 5.52 11.81 -0.57
N LEU A 3 5.90 12.85 0.17
CA LEU A 3 4.95 13.86 0.70
C LEU A 3 4.75 15.04 -0.23
N TYR A 4 5.71 15.28 -1.12
CA TYR A 4 5.69 16.41 -2.03
C TYR A 4 6.58 16.16 -3.22
N GLU A 5 6.10 16.54 -4.40
CA GLU A 5 6.94 16.66 -5.58
C GLU A 5 6.46 17.82 -6.47
N ASN A 6 7.33 18.80 -6.72
CA ASN A 6 7.04 19.88 -7.67
C ASN A 6 8.31 20.67 -8.08
N THR A 7 8.14 21.79 -8.77
CA THR A 7 9.22 22.76 -8.94
C THR A 7 9.46 23.55 -7.65
N LEU A 8 10.68 24.04 -7.49
CA LEU A 8 11.10 24.82 -6.32
C LEU A 8 10.28 26.11 -6.17
N SER A 9 9.96 26.78 -7.28
CA SER A 9 9.08 27.96 -7.26
C SER A 9 7.75 27.66 -6.59
N ASN A 10 7.09 26.57 -7.00
CA ASN A 10 5.80 26.16 -6.48
C ASN A 10 5.88 25.75 -5.01
N PHE A 11 6.99 25.12 -4.60
CA PHE A 11 7.22 24.77 -3.21
C PHE A 11 7.33 26.01 -2.31
N ILE A 12 8.17 26.99 -2.71
CA ILE A 12 8.36 28.23 -1.95
C ILE A 12 7.03 28.99 -1.81
N ASP A 13 6.27 29.11 -2.90
CA ASP A 13 4.97 29.78 -2.90
C ASP A 13 3.95 29.06 -2.01
N SER A 14 3.83 27.74 -2.17
CA SER A 14 2.88 26.94 -1.38
C SER A 14 3.23 26.92 0.10
N ALA A 15 4.52 26.99 0.44
CA ALA A 15 5.00 27.02 1.83
C ALA A 15 4.76 28.38 2.51
N ASN A 16 4.52 29.47 1.78
CA ASN A 16 4.13 30.76 2.34
C ASN A 16 2.68 30.77 2.86
N ASP A 17 1.79 30.04 2.19
CA ASP A 17 0.34 30.10 2.43
C ASP A 17 -0.18 29.07 3.46
N LYS A 18 0.70 28.36 4.18
CA LYS A 18 0.37 27.16 5.00
C LYS A 18 -0.30 26.01 4.21
N LYS A 19 -0.31 26.07 2.87
CA LYS A 19 -0.90 25.05 2.00
C LYS A 19 -0.12 23.74 2.04
N VAL A 20 1.22 23.82 2.05
CA VAL A 20 2.12 22.64 2.06
C VAL A 20 1.88 21.73 3.26
N ILE A 21 1.70 22.29 4.46
CA ILE A 21 1.48 21.49 5.67
C ILE A 21 0.13 20.78 5.64
N ASN A 22 -0.90 21.41 5.07
CA ASN A 22 -2.20 20.73 4.88
C ASN A 22 -2.06 19.63 3.83
N TYR A 23 -1.42 19.92 2.70
CA TYR A 23 -1.12 18.91 1.67
C TYR A 23 -0.38 17.70 2.25
N PHE A 24 0.65 17.88 3.08
CA PHE A 24 1.33 16.76 3.72
C PHE A 24 0.43 16.01 4.70
N THR A 25 -0.46 16.74 5.40
CA THR A 25 -1.39 16.12 6.35
C THR A 25 -2.38 15.24 5.59
N ASP A 26 -2.86 15.72 4.44
CA ASP A 26 -3.80 15.01 3.58
C ASP A 26 -3.10 13.78 2.97
N GLU A 27 -1.94 13.95 2.33
CA GLU A 27 -1.12 12.86 1.78
C GLU A 27 -0.78 11.79 2.82
N PHE A 28 -0.41 12.17 4.05
CA PHE A 28 -0.17 11.20 5.13
C PHE A 28 -1.44 10.48 5.58
N THR A 29 -2.56 11.20 5.65
CA THR A 29 -3.84 10.62 6.06
C THR A 29 -4.33 9.63 5.03
N ASP A 30 -4.17 9.95 3.75
CA ASP A 30 -4.49 9.08 2.63
C ASP A 30 -3.57 7.84 2.67
N HIS A 31 -2.25 8.04 2.78
CA HIS A 31 -1.29 6.94 2.74
C HIS A 31 -1.34 5.99 3.94
N PHE A 32 -1.65 6.47 5.15
CA PHE A 32 -1.67 5.64 6.37
C PHE A 32 -3.07 5.40 6.95
N SER A 33 -4.13 5.90 6.30
CA SER A 33 -5.51 5.83 6.81
C SER A 33 -5.66 6.29 8.27
N ARG A 34 -4.78 7.19 8.73
CA ARG A 34 -4.75 7.66 10.12
C ARG A 34 -4.39 9.13 10.18
N LYS A 35 -4.96 9.83 11.15
CA LYS A 35 -4.69 11.26 11.34
C LYS A 35 -3.27 11.50 11.82
N LEU A 36 -2.66 12.55 11.29
CA LEU A 36 -1.38 13.06 11.75
C LEU A 36 -1.49 13.57 13.19
N ASP A 37 -0.54 13.17 14.04
CA ASP A 37 -0.44 13.67 15.41
C ASP A 37 0.09 15.13 15.44
N SER A 38 -0.18 15.83 16.54
CA SER A 38 0.15 17.25 16.69
C SER A 38 1.65 17.51 16.76
N GLU A 39 2.41 16.56 17.29
CA GLU A 39 3.87 16.63 17.45
C GLU A 39 4.54 16.59 16.08
N THR A 40 4.19 15.61 15.26
CA THR A 40 4.64 15.48 13.87
C THR A 40 4.27 16.69 13.04
N LYS A 41 3.04 17.21 13.19
CA LYS A 41 2.63 18.43 12.49
C LYS A 41 3.48 19.65 12.89
N THR A 42 3.99 19.67 14.11
CA THR A 42 4.86 20.74 14.62
C THR A 42 6.28 20.57 14.09
N GLN A 43 6.82 19.34 14.16
CA GLN A 43 8.11 18.97 13.56
C GLN A 43 8.14 19.33 12.07
N TRP A 44 7.09 18.98 11.32
CA TRP A 44 6.98 19.30 9.89
C TRP A 44 7.00 20.79 9.61
N LYS A 45 6.27 21.59 10.40
CA LYS A 45 6.31 23.06 10.25
C LYS A 45 7.71 23.60 10.47
N TYR A 46 8.40 23.09 11.49
CA TYR A 46 9.74 23.51 11.84
C TYR A 46 10.74 23.14 10.75
N THR A 47 10.82 21.87 10.35
CA THR A 47 11.74 21.39 9.31
C THR A 47 11.49 22.07 7.96
N ILE A 48 10.22 22.26 7.57
CA ILE A 48 9.88 22.92 6.31
C ILE A 48 10.23 24.41 6.34
N GLN A 49 10.10 25.07 7.49
CA GLN A 49 10.52 26.46 7.61
C GLN A 49 12.04 26.60 7.43
N ILE A 50 12.84 25.72 8.04
CA ILE A 50 14.30 25.71 7.88
C ILE A 50 14.67 25.54 6.42
N ILE A 51 14.21 24.45 5.78
CA ILE A 51 14.64 24.16 4.41
C ILE A 51 14.15 25.22 3.43
N LYS A 52 12.96 25.77 3.64
CA LYS A 52 12.44 26.84 2.79
C LYS A 52 13.33 28.07 2.80
N GLU A 53 13.78 28.53 3.97
CA GLU A 53 14.68 29.69 4.06
C GLU A 53 16.03 29.36 3.41
N VAL A 54 16.61 28.18 3.68
CA VAL A 54 17.85 27.71 3.04
C VAL A 54 17.73 27.72 1.50
N LEU A 55 16.66 27.14 0.95
CA LEU A 55 16.47 27.03 -0.50
C LEU A 55 16.19 28.38 -1.16
N LYS A 56 15.49 29.27 -0.46
CA LYS A 56 15.22 30.64 -0.91
C LYS A 56 16.50 31.47 -0.96
N ASP A 57 17.32 31.40 0.08
CA ASP A 57 18.58 32.15 0.17
C ASP A 57 19.67 31.57 -0.74
N ALA A 58 19.60 30.27 -1.05
CA ALA A 58 20.44 29.65 -2.07
C ALA A 58 20.18 30.19 -3.50
N GLN A 59 19.05 30.87 -3.74
CA GLN A 59 18.70 31.48 -5.03
C GLN A 59 18.82 30.48 -6.20
N LEU A 60 18.30 29.27 -6.00
CA LEU A 60 18.29 28.23 -7.02
C LEU A 60 17.33 28.57 -8.15
N GLY A 61 17.51 27.93 -9.31
CA GLY A 61 16.61 28.10 -10.46
C GLY A 61 15.17 27.68 -10.12
N GLY A 62 14.17 28.46 -10.55
CA GLY A 62 12.77 28.18 -10.22
C GLY A 62 12.25 26.83 -10.74
N ASN A 63 12.86 26.31 -11.82
CA ASN A 63 12.54 25.01 -12.44
C ASN A 63 13.35 23.83 -11.88
N VAL A 64 14.13 24.04 -10.83
CA VAL A 64 14.69 22.93 -10.03
C VAL A 64 13.53 22.12 -9.47
N GLY A 65 13.61 20.80 -9.59
CA GLY A 65 12.65 19.88 -9.02
C GLY A 65 12.98 19.67 -7.56
N ILE A 66 11.96 19.67 -6.71
CA ILE A 66 12.06 19.30 -5.32
C ILE A 66 11.08 18.16 -5.02
N ARG A 67 11.61 17.08 -4.46
CA ARG A 67 10.86 15.98 -3.87
C ARG A 67 11.18 15.91 -2.39
N ILE A 68 10.14 15.72 -1.56
CA ILE A 68 10.28 15.58 -0.11
C ILE A 68 9.67 14.25 0.28
N ASP A 69 10.53 13.37 0.77
CA ASP A 69 10.15 12.06 1.25
C ASP A 69 10.10 12.09 2.78
N TYR A 70 9.01 11.56 3.33
CA TYR A 70 8.88 11.33 4.76
C TYR A 70 9.26 9.91 5.10
N VAL A 71 10.21 9.80 6.02
CA VAL A 71 10.72 8.53 6.49
C VAL A 71 10.32 8.34 7.95
N ILE A 72 9.63 7.23 8.20
CA ILE A 72 9.16 6.82 9.51
C ILE A 72 9.97 5.60 9.92
N THR A 73 10.55 5.67 11.11
CA THR A 73 11.21 4.54 11.75
C THR A 73 10.51 4.17 13.04
N CYS A 74 10.86 3.03 13.62
CA CYS A 74 10.36 2.65 14.94
C CYS A 74 10.76 3.64 16.06
N ASN A 75 11.87 4.37 15.88
CA ASN A 75 12.47 5.18 16.95
C ASN A 75 12.37 6.69 16.70
N TYR A 76 12.36 7.13 15.44
CA TYR A 76 12.34 8.55 15.05
C TYR A 76 11.80 8.75 13.62
N ARG A 77 11.64 10.00 13.19
CA ARG A 77 11.04 10.35 11.89
C ARG A 77 11.81 11.51 11.29
N TRP A 78 11.95 11.54 9.98
CA TRP A 78 12.78 12.55 9.31
C TRP A 78 12.32 12.85 7.88
N PHE A 79 12.93 13.88 7.29
CA PHE A 79 12.72 14.26 5.91
C PHE A 79 13.95 14.01 5.06
N GLU A 80 13.74 13.43 3.90
CA GLU A 80 14.74 13.35 2.84
C GLU A 80 14.29 14.26 1.71
N ILE A 81 15.18 15.14 1.27
CA ILE A 81 14.86 16.17 0.27
C ILE A 81 15.74 15.95 -0.93
N ILE A 82 15.12 15.72 -2.08
CA ILE A 82 15.81 15.50 -3.34
C ILE A 82 15.62 16.73 -4.20
N LEU A 83 16.73 17.38 -4.53
CA LEU A 83 16.79 18.43 -5.52
C LEU A 83 17.30 17.85 -6.82
N ALA A 84 16.60 18.12 -7.92
CA ALA A 84 16.98 17.60 -9.22
C ALA A 84 16.92 18.69 -10.29
N GLY A 85 17.82 18.62 -11.26
CA GLY A 85 17.82 19.51 -12.40
C GLY A 85 18.96 19.24 -13.36
N ARG A 86 18.91 19.88 -14.51
CA ARG A 86 19.91 19.77 -15.57
C ARG A 86 20.74 21.04 -15.66
N ILE A 87 22.06 20.89 -15.84
CA ILE A 87 22.99 22.00 -16.06
C ILE A 87 23.77 21.68 -17.34
N GLY A 88 23.51 22.43 -18.42
CA GLY A 88 24.00 22.05 -19.74
C GLY A 88 23.38 20.71 -20.17
N ASP A 89 24.23 19.72 -20.46
CA ASP A 89 23.81 18.35 -20.80
C ASP A 89 23.89 17.38 -19.61
N GLU A 90 24.35 17.84 -18.44
CA GLU A 90 24.53 17.01 -17.25
C GLU A 90 23.29 17.06 -16.35
N ASN A 91 22.70 15.90 -16.07
CA ASN A 91 21.68 15.77 -15.04
C ASN A 91 22.34 15.76 -13.66
N ARG A 92 21.77 16.47 -12.69
CA ARG A 92 22.27 16.56 -11.33
C ARG A 92 21.17 16.28 -10.31
N ILE A 93 21.58 15.59 -9.27
CA ILE A 93 20.75 15.29 -8.10
C ILE A 93 21.53 15.67 -6.84
N HIS A 94 20.87 16.36 -5.92
CA HIS A 94 21.38 16.60 -4.59
C HIS A 94 20.39 16.10 -3.55
N ILE A 95 20.83 15.24 -2.65
CA ILE A 95 20.02 14.74 -1.53
C ILE A 95 20.39 15.51 -0.28
N ILE A 96 19.41 16.00 0.47
CA ILE A 96 19.57 16.59 1.80
C ILE A 96 18.81 15.71 2.78
N GLU A 97 19.54 15.03 3.68
CA GLU A 97 18.92 14.30 4.79
C GLU A 97 18.77 15.22 5.99
N MET A 98 17.53 15.55 6.36
CA MET A 98 17.21 16.38 7.52
C MET A 98 16.96 15.47 8.72
N LEU A 99 17.89 15.36 9.66
CA LEU A 99 17.79 14.45 10.82
C LEU A 99 17.50 15.22 12.13
N PRO A 100 16.66 14.67 13.03
CA PRO A 100 16.28 15.31 14.29
C PRO A 100 17.32 15.10 15.40
N PHE A 101 18.59 14.87 15.07
CA PHE A 101 19.58 14.57 16.11
C PHE A 101 19.96 15.87 16.81
N ASP A 102 19.85 15.86 18.14
CA ASP A 102 20.21 16.96 19.03
C ASP A 102 21.73 16.88 19.32
N SER A 103 22.16 15.82 19.98
CA SER A 103 23.54 15.69 20.45
C SER A 103 24.04 14.24 20.43
N VAL A 104 25.36 14.06 20.31
CA VAL A 104 26.02 12.76 20.51
C VAL A 104 26.19 12.52 22.01
N ILE A 105 25.61 11.42 22.50
CA ILE A 105 25.76 10.97 23.88
C ILE A 105 27.05 10.17 24.03
N GLU A 106 27.30 9.22 23.13
CA GLU A 106 28.46 8.34 23.19
C GLU A 106 28.76 7.72 21.81
N LYS A 107 30.04 7.67 21.44
CA LYS A 107 30.52 6.88 20.30
C LYS A 107 30.63 5.40 20.71
N GLN A 108 29.82 4.54 20.08
CA GLN A 108 29.80 3.10 20.36
C GLN A 108 30.87 2.34 19.55
N THR A 109 31.06 2.74 18.30
CA THR A 109 32.10 2.23 17.38
C THR A 109 32.53 3.36 16.44
N ASP A 110 33.51 3.12 15.56
CA ASP A 110 33.91 4.10 14.54
C ASP A 110 32.78 4.53 13.59
N GLU A 111 31.71 3.74 13.50
CA GLU A 111 30.59 4.03 12.61
C GLU A 111 29.25 4.19 13.33
N VAL A 112 29.18 3.93 14.64
CA VAL A 112 27.92 3.84 15.37
C VAL A 112 28.00 4.74 16.60
N TYR A 113 26.97 5.56 16.76
CA TYR A 113 26.85 6.57 17.79
C TYR A 113 25.51 6.42 18.49
N GLN A 114 25.48 6.79 19.76
CA GLN A 114 24.25 6.99 20.51
C GLN A 114 23.93 8.49 20.49
N PHE A 115 22.77 8.85 19.97
CA PHE A 115 22.28 10.23 19.86
C PHE A 115 21.13 10.48 20.85
N CYS A 116 20.98 11.75 21.23
CA CYS A 116 19.77 12.29 21.84
C CYS A 116 18.80 12.73 20.73
N VAL A 117 17.53 12.33 20.82
CA VAL A 117 16.42 12.75 19.93
C VAL A 117 15.16 12.84 20.77
N ASP A 118 14.55 14.02 20.92
CA ASP A 118 13.36 14.23 21.76
C ASP A 118 13.50 13.60 23.18
N ASP A 119 14.62 13.87 23.86
CA ASP A 119 15.00 13.28 25.16
C ASP A 119 15.17 11.74 25.19
N LYS A 120 15.13 11.08 24.02
CA LYS A 120 15.34 9.63 23.88
C LYS A 120 16.74 9.35 23.39
N LYS A 121 17.29 8.24 23.86
CA LYS A 121 18.58 7.72 23.39
C LYS A 121 18.36 6.77 22.22
N ILE A 122 18.96 7.07 21.08
CA ILE A 122 18.84 6.27 19.87
C ILE A 122 20.24 5.91 19.38
N GLU A 123 20.48 4.62 19.15
CA GLU A 123 21.70 4.18 18.45
C GLU A 123 21.49 4.26 16.94
N PHE A 124 22.43 4.92 16.26
CA PHE A 124 22.39 5.10 14.82
C PHE A 124 23.81 5.09 14.23
N VAL A 125 23.93 4.80 12.93
CA VAL A 125 25.23 4.96 12.25
C VAL A 125 25.61 6.42 12.14
N HIS A 126 26.86 6.72 11.81
CA HIS A 126 27.28 8.06 11.48
C HIS A 126 26.34 8.66 10.40
N PRO A 127 25.77 9.87 10.57
CA PRO A 127 24.73 10.40 9.69
C PRO A 127 25.13 10.42 8.20
N SER A 128 26.37 10.75 7.88
CA SER A 128 26.88 10.70 6.51
C SER A 128 26.79 9.31 5.86
N LEU A 129 26.94 8.21 6.62
CA LEU A 129 26.91 6.84 6.08
C LEU A 129 25.54 6.47 5.50
N GLN A 130 24.48 7.02 6.09
CA GLN A 130 23.12 6.85 5.60
C GLN A 130 22.97 7.41 4.17
N SER A 131 23.28 8.70 4.02
CA SER A 131 23.23 9.40 2.74
C SER A 131 24.18 8.83 1.70
N ILE A 132 25.36 8.36 2.12
CA ILE A 132 26.32 7.64 1.28
C ILE A 132 25.70 6.39 0.66
N GLY A 133 25.04 5.56 1.47
CA GLY A 133 24.37 4.35 1.00
C GLY A 133 23.31 4.65 -0.04
N TYR A 134 22.54 5.72 0.20
CA TYR A 134 21.49 6.15 -0.72
C TYR A 134 22.04 6.73 -2.03
N LYS A 135 23.06 7.57 -1.97
CA LYS A 135 23.79 8.08 -3.14
C LYS A 135 24.35 6.95 -4.00
N ALA A 136 24.91 5.90 -3.38
CA ALA A 136 25.41 4.72 -4.10
C ALA A 136 24.28 3.92 -4.76
N TYR A 137 23.14 3.78 -4.08
CA TYR A 137 21.94 3.15 -4.62
C TYR A 137 21.43 3.91 -5.85
N LEU A 138 21.22 5.22 -5.76
CA LEU A 138 20.74 6.04 -6.87
C LEU A 138 21.68 5.98 -8.07
N ARG A 139 23.00 6.16 -7.87
CA ARG A 139 23.99 6.06 -8.96
C ARG A 139 23.89 4.71 -9.68
N THR A 140 23.90 3.61 -8.93
CA THR A 140 23.87 2.27 -9.53
C THR A 140 22.62 2.01 -10.36
N ASN A 141 21.45 2.44 -9.87
CA ASN A 141 20.18 2.17 -10.53
C ASN A 141 19.89 3.15 -11.66
N ILE A 142 20.39 4.39 -11.57
CA ILE A 142 20.25 5.39 -12.62
C ILE A 142 21.13 5.05 -13.83
N ASP A 143 22.39 4.67 -13.60
CA ASP A 143 23.35 4.33 -14.67
C ASP A 143 22.88 3.13 -15.50
N ALA A 144 22.17 2.18 -14.89
CA ALA A 144 21.61 1.02 -15.58
C ALA A 144 20.51 1.36 -16.61
N VAL A 145 19.89 2.55 -16.50
CA VAL A 145 18.69 2.93 -17.27
C VAL A 145 18.89 4.15 -18.15
N ALA A 146 19.74 5.09 -17.73
CA ALA A 146 20.03 6.31 -18.49
C ALA A 146 20.89 6.03 -19.75
N GLY A 147 21.45 4.83 -19.90
CA GLY A 147 22.38 4.55 -20.99
C GLY A 147 23.62 5.43 -20.88
N ASN A 148 23.85 6.31 -21.87
CA ASN A 148 25.02 7.20 -21.90
C ASN A 148 24.85 8.55 -21.18
N THR A 149 23.68 8.87 -20.63
CA THR A 149 23.48 10.13 -19.88
C THR A 149 23.93 9.96 -18.42
N SER A 150 25.11 10.49 -18.09
CA SER A 150 25.64 10.49 -16.73
C SER A 150 24.81 11.40 -15.81
N ILE A 151 24.49 10.91 -14.61
CA ILE A 151 23.88 11.72 -13.56
C ILE A 151 24.89 11.94 -12.44
N ASP A 152 25.17 13.21 -12.13
CA ASP A 152 25.97 13.55 -10.96
C ASP A 152 25.07 13.59 -9.71
N VAL A 153 25.26 12.60 -8.83
CA VAL A 153 24.56 12.52 -7.55
C VAL A 153 25.48 13.01 -6.44
N SER A 154 25.04 14.03 -5.72
CA SER A 154 25.69 14.57 -4.53
C SER A 154 24.72 14.54 -3.34
N SER A 155 25.23 14.68 -2.13
CA SER A 155 24.36 14.72 -0.96
C SER A 155 24.97 15.47 0.22
N SER A 156 24.13 15.80 1.19
CA SER A 156 24.48 16.42 2.46
C SER A 156 23.52 15.96 3.56
N VAL A 157 23.93 16.14 4.82
CA VAL A 157 23.10 15.90 6.00
C VAL A 157 22.94 17.22 6.75
N TYR A 158 21.75 17.48 7.27
CA TYR A 158 21.44 18.62 8.12
C TYR A 158 20.79 18.15 9.42
N LEU A 159 21.46 18.38 10.55
CA LEU A 159 20.94 18.06 11.88
C LEU A 159 20.14 19.26 12.40
N PHE A 160 18.80 19.19 12.34
CA PHE A 160 17.96 20.37 12.54
C PHE A 160 17.64 20.70 14.01
N GLU A 161 18.08 19.85 14.93
CA GLU A 161 17.98 20.06 16.38
C GLU A 161 19.35 20.22 17.06
N CYS A 162 20.45 20.03 16.31
CA CYS A 162 21.80 20.13 16.84
C CYS A 162 22.31 21.57 16.75
N ASP A 163 22.67 22.17 17.88
CA ASP A 163 23.43 23.42 17.99
C ASP A 163 24.75 23.26 18.76
N ASP A 164 25.11 22.02 19.11
CA ASP A 164 26.27 21.68 19.91
C ASP A 164 27.55 21.48 19.06
N GLU A 165 28.57 22.30 19.32
CA GLU A 165 29.87 22.20 18.63
C GLU A 165 30.63 20.91 18.98
N ASP A 166 30.49 20.39 20.20
CA ASP A 166 31.20 19.17 20.62
C ASP A 166 30.67 17.96 19.84
N THR A 167 29.35 17.84 19.70
CA THR A 167 28.69 16.87 18.83
C THR A 167 29.20 16.94 17.39
N LEU A 168 29.28 18.14 16.81
CA LEU A 168 29.80 18.32 15.46
C LEU A 168 31.26 17.92 15.33
N ASN A 169 32.11 18.29 16.30
CA ASN A 169 33.52 17.94 16.32
C ASN A 169 33.73 16.42 16.39
N GLU A 170 32.92 15.73 17.19
CA GLU A 170 32.92 14.27 17.31
C GLU A 170 32.55 13.60 15.98
N LEU A 171 31.52 14.10 15.27
CA LEU A 171 31.15 13.61 13.94
C LEU A 171 32.22 13.94 12.87
N TYR A 172 32.79 15.14 12.89
CA TYR A 172 33.86 15.55 11.97
C TYR A 172 35.18 14.80 12.19
N SER A 173 35.33 14.09 13.32
CA SER A 173 36.49 13.22 13.53
C SER A 173 36.58 12.11 12.47
N GLU A 174 35.44 11.65 11.95
CA GLU A 174 35.33 10.66 10.87
C GLU A 174 35.38 11.31 9.49
N LYS A 175 36.56 11.81 9.14
CA LYS A 175 36.81 12.54 7.88
C LYS A 175 36.51 11.74 6.62
N GLU A 176 36.63 10.42 6.67
CA GLU A 176 36.31 9.57 5.50
C GLU A 176 34.84 9.74 5.10
N PHE A 177 33.93 9.79 6.09
CA PHE A 177 32.49 9.91 5.82
C PHE A 177 32.10 11.36 5.53
N THR A 178 32.61 12.30 6.32
CA THR A 178 32.23 13.72 6.24
C THR A 178 32.81 14.43 5.02
N ASN A 179 33.91 13.93 4.44
CA ASN A 179 34.40 14.42 3.14
C ASN A 179 33.55 13.93 1.96
N GLU A 180 32.97 12.73 2.05
CA GLU A 180 32.11 12.20 0.98
C GLU A 180 30.70 12.79 1.04
N VAL A 181 30.16 12.95 2.26
CA VAL A 181 28.87 13.60 2.53
C VAL A 181 29.02 14.55 3.73
N PRO A 182 29.04 15.87 3.52
CA PRO A 182 29.18 16.84 4.59
C PRO A 182 27.95 16.86 5.50
N ILE A 183 28.20 17.14 6.78
CA ILE A 183 27.19 17.37 7.80
C ILE A 183 27.12 18.87 8.09
N PHE A 184 25.90 19.38 8.26
CA PHE A 184 25.60 20.73 8.71
C PHE A 184 24.60 20.65 9.87
N ALA A 185 24.47 21.73 10.63
CA ALA A 185 23.62 21.82 11.81
C ALA A 185 23.12 23.25 11.99
N VAL A 186 22.32 23.51 13.03
CA VAL A 186 21.77 24.84 13.33
C VAL A 186 22.89 25.88 13.41
N GLY A 187 22.71 27.01 12.72
CA GLY A 187 23.73 28.06 12.62
C GLY A 187 24.79 27.84 11.53
N GLN A 188 24.73 26.74 10.77
CA GLN A 188 25.60 26.46 9.62
C GLN A 188 24.86 26.49 8.27
N GLU A 189 23.69 27.12 8.20
CA GLU A 189 22.84 27.23 7.02
C GLU A 189 23.60 27.85 5.83
N ASP A 190 24.45 28.85 6.07
CA ASP A 190 25.29 29.48 5.03
C ASP A 190 26.21 28.48 4.31
N LYS A 191 26.69 27.45 5.02
CA LYS A 191 27.53 26.39 4.43
C LYS A 191 26.70 25.47 3.54
N LEU A 192 25.50 25.09 3.98
CA LEU A 192 24.57 24.32 3.17
C LEU A 192 24.14 25.12 1.92
N ILE A 193 23.82 26.40 2.07
CA ILE A 193 23.54 27.32 0.95
C ILE A 193 24.69 27.33 -0.06
N SER A 194 25.93 27.41 0.43
CA SER A 194 27.13 27.39 -0.42
C SER A 194 27.27 26.08 -1.20
N GLN A 195 26.93 24.94 -0.57
CA GLN A 195 26.93 23.63 -1.23
C GLN A 195 25.90 23.55 -2.36
N LEU A 196 24.71 24.13 -2.14
CA LEU A 196 23.61 24.15 -3.10
C LEU A 196 23.83 25.15 -4.25
N ALA A 197 24.82 26.04 -4.16
CA ALA A 197 25.10 27.04 -5.20
C ALA A 197 25.35 26.42 -6.58
N SER A 198 25.77 25.15 -6.65
CA SER A 198 25.90 24.41 -7.90
C SER A 198 24.58 24.26 -8.68
N PHE A 199 23.42 24.36 -8.03
CA PHE A 199 22.09 24.24 -8.64
C PHE A 199 21.48 25.58 -9.13
N LYS A 200 22.20 26.70 -9.01
CA LYS A 200 21.67 28.03 -9.36
C LYS A 200 21.14 28.14 -10.79
N ASN A 201 21.79 27.48 -11.75
CA ASN A 201 21.41 27.51 -13.17
C ASN A 201 20.69 26.24 -13.63
N ALA A 202 20.24 25.39 -12.70
CA ALA A 202 19.59 24.14 -13.04
C ALA A 202 18.12 24.34 -13.46
N HIS A 203 17.66 23.53 -14.42
CA HIS A 203 16.29 23.52 -14.93
C HIS A 203 15.77 22.09 -15.17
N ASP A 204 14.58 21.93 -15.72
CA ASP A 204 13.93 20.64 -16.07
C ASP A 204 13.86 19.62 -14.92
N GLY A 205 13.83 20.09 -13.67
CA GLY A 205 13.97 19.19 -12.54
C GLY A 205 12.81 18.20 -12.38
N LYS A 206 11.59 18.56 -12.81
CA LYS A 206 10.46 17.62 -12.85
C LYS A 206 10.74 16.42 -13.76
N GLU A 207 11.37 16.63 -14.91
CA GLU A 207 11.70 15.52 -15.82
C GLU A 207 12.72 14.58 -15.16
N ILE A 208 13.70 15.14 -14.43
CA ILE A 208 14.69 14.34 -13.71
C ILE A 208 14.07 13.59 -12.53
N LEU A 209 13.11 14.19 -11.81
CA LEU A 209 12.37 13.49 -10.75
C LEU A 209 11.48 12.37 -11.32
N MET A 210 10.86 12.55 -12.49
CA MET A 210 10.12 11.47 -13.17
C MET A 210 11.03 10.29 -13.56
N LEU A 211 12.31 10.55 -13.86
CA LEU A 211 13.29 9.47 -14.06
C LEU A 211 13.55 8.69 -12.77
N LEU A 212 13.30 9.25 -11.59
CA LEU A 212 13.34 8.51 -10.31
C LEU A 212 12.08 7.66 -10.12
N HIS A 213 10.89 8.17 -10.49
CA HIS A 213 9.63 7.41 -10.36
C HIS A 213 9.58 6.10 -11.15
N SER A 214 10.04 6.11 -12.40
CA SER A 214 10.14 4.91 -13.23
C SER A 214 11.19 3.89 -12.71
N LYS A 215 11.98 4.26 -11.70
CA LYS A 215 13.18 3.52 -11.25
C LYS A 215 13.21 3.20 -9.77
N ASP A 216 12.37 3.84 -8.95
CA ASP A 216 11.97 3.35 -7.63
C ASP A 216 11.42 1.90 -7.74
N GLN A 217 11.07 1.48 -8.97
CA GLN A 217 10.59 0.17 -9.41
C GLN A 217 11.67 -0.86 -9.83
N LEU A 218 12.97 -0.50 -9.94
CA LEU A 218 13.99 -1.44 -10.44
C LEU A 218 14.58 -2.34 -9.35
N CYS A 219 14.20 -3.62 -9.37
CA CYS A 219 14.72 -4.73 -8.57
C CYS A 219 16.02 -4.38 -7.82
N SER A 220 15.99 -4.39 -6.48
CA SER A 220 17.19 -4.40 -5.65
C SER A 220 18.09 -5.45 -6.26
N ALA A 221 19.21 -5.02 -6.84
CA ALA A 221 19.99 -5.86 -7.72
C ALA A 221 20.21 -7.21 -7.02
N GLY A 222 19.81 -8.31 -7.67
CA GLY A 222 19.77 -9.63 -7.05
C GLY A 222 21.10 -10.01 -6.41
N MET A 223 21.11 -11.05 -5.57
CA MET A 223 22.29 -11.45 -4.79
C MET A 223 23.59 -11.46 -5.63
N GLU A 224 23.53 -11.91 -6.88
CA GLU A 224 24.64 -11.89 -7.83
C GLU A 224 25.22 -10.49 -8.06
N SER A 225 24.39 -9.49 -8.39
CA SER A 225 24.85 -8.12 -8.64
C SER A 225 25.41 -7.45 -7.38
N TYR A 226 24.86 -7.79 -6.21
CA TYR A 226 25.44 -7.34 -4.96
C TYR A 226 26.84 -7.94 -4.72
N ILE A 227 27.00 -9.25 -4.93
CA ILE A 227 28.28 -9.94 -4.81
C ILE A 227 29.28 -9.38 -5.84
N GLU A 228 28.88 -9.16 -7.09
CA GLU A 228 29.74 -8.52 -8.10
C GLU A 228 30.18 -7.13 -7.64
N GLY A 229 29.25 -6.31 -7.13
CA GLY A 229 29.56 -4.98 -6.63
C GLY A 229 30.42 -4.95 -5.37
N LEU A 230 30.53 -6.07 -4.64
CA LEU A 230 31.32 -6.18 -3.42
C LEU A 230 32.70 -6.82 -3.65
N PHE A 231 32.77 -7.83 -4.52
CA PHE A 231 33.98 -8.61 -4.81
C PHE A 231 34.65 -8.22 -6.13
N GLY A 232 33.91 -7.68 -7.08
CA GLY A 232 34.39 -7.30 -8.41
C GLY A 232 35.19 -5.98 -8.43
N ASN A 233 35.62 -5.61 -9.64
CA ASN A 233 36.56 -4.50 -9.87
C ASN A 233 35.93 -3.10 -9.68
N LYS A 234 34.60 -2.98 -9.73
CA LYS A 234 33.85 -1.73 -9.52
C LYS A 234 33.11 -1.80 -8.17
N LYS A 235 33.85 -1.62 -7.07
CA LYS A 235 33.34 -1.69 -5.69
C LYS A 235 32.35 -0.55 -5.38
N ASN A 236 31.12 -0.66 -5.87
CA ASN A 236 30.15 0.44 -5.84
C ASN A 236 28.92 0.17 -4.97
N LYS A 237 28.76 -1.06 -4.44
CA LYS A 237 27.61 -1.40 -3.58
C LYS A 237 27.95 -1.18 -2.10
N ARG A 238 27.10 -0.44 -1.40
CA ARG A 238 27.19 -0.19 0.06
C ARG A 238 25.91 -0.64 0.75
N LEU A 239 26.02 -0.97 2.04
CA LEU A 239 24.87 -1.28 2.90
C LEU A 239 24.09 -0.01 3.21
N PHE A 240 22.77 -0.14 3.41
CA PHE A 240 21.97 0.94 4.00
C PHE A 240 22.30 1.14 5.48
N ALA A 241 21.87 2.25 6.07
CA ALA A 241 22.20 2.62 7.44
C ALA A 241 21.88 1.53 8.47
N GLU A 242 20.68 0.96 8.41
CA GLU A 242 20.20 -0.06 9.35
C GLU A 242 20.98 -1.38 9.18
N GLN A 243 21.31 -1.71 7.93
CA GLN A 243 22.15 -2.86 7.60
C GLN A 243 23.60 -2.66 8.06
N ARG A 244 24.15 -1.45 7.88
CA ARG A 244 25.51 -1.10 8.30
C ARG A 244 25.62 -1.04 9.81
N TYR A 245 24.58 -0.59 10.52
CA TYR A 245 24.52 -0.61 11.97
C TYR A 245 24.73 -2.02 12.53
N VAL A 246 24.04 -3.02 11.95
CA VAL A 246 24.22 -4.43 12.31
C VAL A 246 25.65 -4.87 12.03
N ALA A 247 26.14 -4.61 10.81
CA ALA A 247 27.46 -5.02 10.38
C ALA A 247 28.57 -4.46 11.28
N SER A 248 28.56 -3.16 11.55
CA SER A 248 29.56 -2.51 12.40
C SER A 248 29.46 -2.93 13.86
N SER A 249 28.26 -3.18 14.38
CA SER A 249 28.10 -3.74 15.73
C SER A 249 28.71 -5.14 15.86
N VAL A 250 28.46 -6.02 14.88
CA VAL A 250 29.00 -7.40 14.86
C VAL A 250 30.52 -7.37 14.66
N VAL A 251 31.01 -6.62 13.67
CA VAL A 251 32.43 -6.52 13.34
C VAL A 251 33.23 -5.94 14.51
N SER A 252 32.74 -4.89 15.16
CA SER A 252 33.39 -4.30 16.32
C SER A 252 33.48 -5.28 17.50
N ASN A 253 32.41 -6.05 17.74
CA ASN A 253 32.40 -7.06 18.80
C ASN A 253 33.42 -8.18 18.55
N VAL A 254 33.52 -8.66 17.30
CA VAL A 254 34.54 -9.64 16.89
C VAL A 254 35.95 -9.07 17.02
N LYS A 255 36.18 -7.84 16.55
CA LYS A 255 37.50 -7.17 16.64
C LYS A 255 37.95 -6.99 18.08
N SER A 256 37.01 -6.70 18.97
CA SER A 256 37.22 -6.58 20.42
C SER A 256 37.41 -7.94 21.13
N LYS A 257 37.24 -9.06 20.42
CA LYS A 257 37.29 -10.44 20.96
C LYS A 257 36.29 -10.67 22.10
N ASN A 258 35.14 -10.01 22.04
CA ASN A 258 34.08 -10.16 23.01
C ASN A 258 33.18 -11.35 22.65
N THR A 259 32.70 -12.07 23.66
CA THR A 259 31.64 -13.05 23.47
C THR A 259 30.28 -12.34 23.41
N GLY A 260 29.52 -12.53 22.34
CA GLY A 260 28.24 -11.85 22.18
C GLY A 260 27.32 -12.47 21.12
N PHE A 261 26.02 -12.43 21.39
CA PHE A 261 24.98 -12.89 20.47
C PHE A 261 24.28 -11.70 19.82
N PHE A 262 24.05 -11.81 18.53
CA PHE A 262 23.38 -10.80 17.72
C PHE A 262 22.18 -11.47 17.06
N LEU A 263 21.00 -10.85 17.15
CA LEU A 263 19.78 -11.36 16.52
C LEU A 263 19.28 -10.33 15.51
N LEU A 264 19.30 -10.68 14.23
CA LEU A 264 18.85 -9.85 13.12
C LEU A 264 17.53 -10.40 12.57
N ASN A 265 16.43 -9.68 12.80
CA ASN A 265 15.15 -9.94 12.17
C ASN A 265 14.99 -9.14 10.87
N GLY A 266 14.37 -9.73 9.86
CA GLY A 266 14.02 -9.02 8.62
C GLY A 266 13.13 -9.84 7.68
N MET A 267 12.26 -9.18 6.94
CA MET A 267 11.40 -9.74 5.88
C MET A 267 12.22 -10.19 4.66
N ALA A 268 11.59 -10.89 3.72
CA ALA A 268 12.20 -11.13 2.41
C ALA A 268 12.52 -9.79 1.73
N GLY A 269 13.66 -9.68 1.06
CA GLY A 269 14.06 -8.45 0.35
C GLY A 269 14.65 -7.34 1.23
N THR A 270 14.69 -7.46 2.57
CA THR A 270 15.29 -6.41 3.43
C THR A 270 16.84 -6.40 3.44
N GLY A 271 17.48 -7.28 2.67
CA GLY A 271 18.94 -7.39 2.55
C GLY A 271 19.63 -8.10 3.71
N LYS A 272 18.96 -9.05 4.38
CA LYS A 272 19.57 -9.90 5.42
C LYS A 272 20.85 -10.60 4.94
N THR A 273 20.78 -11.25 3.78
CA THR A 273 21.93 -11.95 3.19
C THR A 273 23.02 -10.98 2.74
N THR A 274 22.64 -9.79 2.25
CA THR A 274 23.54 -8.68 1.94
C THR A 274 24.39 -8.27 3.16
N VAL A 275 23.76 -8.14 4.33
CA VAL A 275 24.45 -7.90 5.62
C VAL A 275 25.40 -9.04 5.96
N ALA A 276 24.94 -10.29 5.87
CA ALA A 276 25.75 -11.47 6.18
C ALA A 276 27.03 -11.54 5.33
N ILE A 277 26.91 -11.37 4.01
CA ILE A 277 28.03 -11.40 3.07
C ILE A 277 29.02 -10.26 3.35
N SER A 278 28.51 -9.07 3.69
CA SER A 278 29.34 -7.91 4.01
C SER A 278 30.16 -8.12 5.28
N ILE A 279 29.54 -8.61 6.35
CA ILE A 279 30.23 -8.95 7.60
C ILE A 279 31.29 -10.02 7.34
N MET A 280 30.92 -11.08 6.62
CA MET A 280 31.82 -12.17 6.28
C MET A 280 33.05 -11.67 5.51
N LYS A 281 32.85 -10.79 4.52
CA LYS A 281 33.94 -10.18 3.77
C LYS A 281 34.82 -9.30 4.65
N GLU A 282 34.23 -8.36 5.40
CA GLU A 282 34.98 -7.39 6.19
C GLU A 282 35.82 -8.05 7.29
N LEU A 283 35.27 -9.06 7.97
CA LEU A 283 36.00 -9.83 8.98
C LEU A 283 37.15 -10.63 8.38
N LYS A 284 36.92 -11.25 7.22
CA LYS A 284 37.97 -12.02 6.54
C LYS A 284 39.08 -11.13 5.99
N ASP A 285 38.74 -9.98 5.40
CA ASP A 285 39.71 -8.97 4.96
C ASP A 285 40.56 -8.48 6.15
N ALA A 286 39.98 -8.46 7.37
CA ALA A 286 40.67 -8.16 8.63
C ALA A 286 41.39 -9.37 9.27
N GLY A 287 41.38 -10.55 8.64
CA GLY A 287 42.11 -11.74 9.07
C GLY A 287 41.39 -12.65 10.08
N TYR A 288 40.09 -12.45 10.32
CA TYR A 288 39.29 -13.28 11.23
C TYR A 288 38.70 -14.50 10.51
N LYS A 289 38.54 -15.61 11.24
CA LYS A 289 37.87 -16.82 10.76
C LYS A 289 36.36 -16.70 10.95
N VAL A 290 35.62 -16.75 9.85
CA VAL A 290 34.17 -16.66 9.85
C VAL A 290 33.56 -17.92 9.26
N LEU A 291 32.59 -18.50 9.96
CA LEU A 291 31.78 -19.61 9.49
C LEU A 291 30.37 -19.10 9.14
N TYR A 292 29.96 -19.29 7.88
CA TYR A 292 28.59 -19.04 7.45
C TYR A 292 27.82 -20.36 7.35
N LEU A 293 26.73 -20.46 8.10
CA LEU A 293 25.84 -21.61 8.18
C LEU A 293 24.47 -21.24 7.64
N ASN A 294 23.90 -22.10 6.79
CA ASN A 294 22.51 -21.97 6.32
C ASN A 294 21.83 -23.36 6.32
N GLY A 295 20.50 -23.37 6.43
CA GLY A 295 19.68 -24.58 6.33
C GLY A 295 19.49 -25.10 4.90
N THR A 296 19.55 -24.22 3.90
CA THR A 296 19.17 -24.53 2.51
C THR A 296 20.40 -24.74 1.62
N LEU A 297 20.58 -25.95 1.07
CA LEU A 297 21.72 -26.28 0.19
C LEU A 297 21.73 -25.46 -1.11
N ALA A 298 20.56 -25.18 -1.69
CA ALA A 298 20.42 -24.43 -2.93
C ALA A 298 20.97 -22.99 -2.79
N THR A 299 20.56 -22.26 -1.75
CA THR A 299 21.04 -20.90 -1.43
C THR A 299 22.55 -20.86 -1.24
N LEU A 300 23.12 -21.87 -0.57
CA LEU A 300 24.57 -21.97 -0.38
C LEU A 300 25.32 -22.20 -1.69
N GLN A 301 24.79 -23.04 -2.58
CA GLN A 301 25.40 -23.30 -3.89
C GLN A 301 25.39 -22.04 -4.76
N GLU A 302 24.27 -21.32 -4.80
CA GLU A 302 24.14 -20.06 -5.52
C GLU A 302 25.13 -19.01 -4.99
N MET A 303 25.13 -18.76 -3.68
CA MET A 303 26.06 -17.82 -3.03
C MET A 303 27.52 -18.20 -3.27
N SER A 304 27.87 -19.48 -3.11
CA SER A 304 29.25 -19.97 -3.31
C SER A 304 29.70 -19.83 -4.76
N ASN A 305 28.83 -20.13 -5.73
CA ASN A 305 29.15 -20.01 -7.15
C ASN A 305 29.34 -18.54 -7.55
N ASN A 306 28.47 -17.66 -7.05
CA ASN A 306 28.56 -16.22 -7.31
C ASN A 306 29.85 -15.63 -6.72
N ILE A 307 30.22 -15.97 -5.47
CA ILE A 307 31.48 -15.49 -4.89
C ILE A 307 32.69 -15.98 -5.69
N LYS A 308 32.74 -17.27 -6.04
CA LYS A 308 33.84 -17.85 -6.84
C LYS A 308 33.99 -17.23 -8.22
N ARG A 309 32.90 -16.71 -8.79
CA ARG A 309 32.91 -16.04 -10.09
C ARG A 309 33.65 -14.70 -10.05
N TYR A 310 33.62 -14.02 -8.90
CA TYR A 310 34.18 -12.67 -8.73
C TYR A 310 35.41 -12.62 -7.82
N SER A 311 35.75 -13.70 -7.12
CA SER A 311 36.89 -13.80 -6.22
C SER A 311 37.44 -15.23 -6.14
N ASP A 312 38.77 -15.36 -6.16
CA ASP A 312 39.47 -16.63 -5.92
C ASP A 312 39.55 -17.00 -4.43
N GLU A 313 39.09 -16.12 -3.55
CA GLU A 313 39.20 -16.34 -2.11
C GLU A 313 38.22 -17.42 -1.62
N SER A 314 38.71 -18.34 -0.78
CA SER A 314 37.88 -19.38 -0.16
C SER A 314 37.15 -18.86 1.08
N PHE A 315 35.83 -19.06 1.15
CA PHE A 315 35.01 -18.77 2.34
C PHE A 315 34.47 -20.06 2.94
N ASP A 316 34.42 -20.15 4.27
CA ASP A 316 33.85 -21.29 4.98
C ASP A 316 32.32 -21.17 5.04
N ILE A 317 31.68 -21.65 3.97
CA ILE A 317 30.23 -21.62 3.76
C ILE A 317 29.72 -23.07 3.79
N LYS A 318 28.90 -23.42 4.77
CA LYS A 318 28.47 -24.81 5.02
C LYS A 318 26.98 -24.93 5.31
N THR A 319 26.39 -26.08 5.01
CA THR A 319 25.07 -26.42 5.54
C THR A 319 25.20 -26.84 7.01
N ILE A 320 24.17 -26.57 7.80
CA ILE A 320 24.09 -27.08 9.19
C ILE A 320 24.29 -28.60 9.25
N GLN A 321 23.82 -29.34 8.23
CA GLN A 321 23.96 -30.80 8.14
C GLN A 321 25.39 -31.25 7.89
N ARG A 322 26.14 -30.56 7.03
CA ARG A 322 27.57 -30.85 6.78
C ARG A 322 28.45 -30.44 7.97
N PHE A 323 27.98 -29.48 8.75
CA PHE A 323 28.59 -29.06 10.01
C PHE A 323 28.43 -30.09 11.15
N VAL A 324 27.51 -31.07 11.06
CA VAL A 324 27.30 -32.17 12.05
C VAL A 324 28.55 -33.02 12.30
N HIS A 325 29.59 -32.92 11.48
CA HIS A 325 30.79 -33.75 11.57
C HIS A 325 32.09 -32.99 11.90
N GLU A 326 32.02 -31.73 12.33
CA GLU A 326 33.23 -30.94 12.65
C GLU A 326 33.45 -30.76 14.16
N ASP A 327 34.60 -31.23 14.64
CA ASP A 327 34.97 -31.18 16.06
C ASP A 327 35.54 -29.83 16.52
N ALA A 328 35.89 -28.90 15.61
CA ALA A 328 36.67 -27.68 15.89
C ALA A 328 35.96 -26.37 15.48
N TRP A 329 34.64 -26.29 15.70
CA TRP A 329 33.87 -25.10 15.33
C TRP A 329 34.03 -23.93 16.32
N ASP A 330 34.60 -24.18 17.49
CA ASP A 330 34.98 -23.19 18.51
C ASP A 330 36.28 -22.43 18.18
N ASP A 331 36.92 -22.75 17.05
CA ASP A 331 38.07 -22.04 16.48
C ASP A 331 37.68 -20.86 15.58
N TYR A 332 36.39 -20.69 15.27
CA TYR A 332 35.90 -19.56 14.51
C TYR A 332 35.72 -18.32 15.41
N ASP A 333 36.16 -17.16 14.90
CA ASP A 333 36.00 -15.87 15.59
C ASP A 333 34.54 -15.39 15.51
N ALA A 334 33.85 -15.71 14.40
CA ALA A 334 32.45 -15.40 14.19
C ALA A 334 31.69 -16.55 13.50
N ILE A 335 30.44 -16.77 13.91
CA ILE A 335 29.50 -17.68 13.25
C ILE A 335 28.28 -16.88 12.81
N ILE A 336 27.94 -16.95 11.53
CA ILE A 336 26.72 -16.36 10.97
C ILE A 336 25.77 -17.51 10.66
N LEU A 337 24.66 -17.58 11.37
CA LEU A 337 23.60 -18.55 11.13
C LEU A 337 22.45 -17.86 10.39
N ASP A 338 22.35 -18.11 9.09
CA ASP A 338 21.29 -17.60 8.23
C ASP A 338 20.09 -18.55 8.19
N GLU A 339 18.89 -17.98 8.05
CA GLU A 339 17.61 -18.67 8.24
C GLU A 339 17.55 -19.43 9.58
N ALA A 340 18.01 -18.78 10.66
CA ALA A 340 18.18 -19.36 11.98
C ALA A 340 16.87 -19.86 12.60
N GLN A 341 15.70 -19.40 12.15
CA GLN A 341 14.41 -19.97 12.54
C GLN A 341 14.28 -21.45 12.15
N ASN A 342 14.98 -21.90 11.10
CA ASN A 342 14.94 -23.31 10.67
C ASN A 342 15.97 -24.19 11.37
N THR A 343 17.12 -23.61 11.77
CA THR A 343 18.32 -24.37 12.17
C THR A 343 18.81 -24.05 13.57
N GLY A 344 18.40 -22.91 14.11
CA GLY A 344 18.93 -22.34 15.34
C GLY A 344 18.59 -23.15 16.58
N TYR A 345 17.35 -23.66 16.71
CA TYR A 345 17.00 -24.56 17.81
C TYR A 345 17.91 -25.80 17.83
N PHE A 346 18.10 -26.42 16.66
CA PHE A 346 19.01 -27.56 16.51
C PHE A 346 20.46 -27.20 16.85
N PHE A 347 20.93 -26.03 16.39
CA PHE A 347 22.26 -25.52 16.64
C PHE A 347 22.51 -25.31 18.15
N ILE A 348 21.56 -24.70 18.86
CA ILE A 348 21.66 -24.47 20.30
C ILE A 348 21.74 -25.80 21.06
N HIS A 349 20.80 -26.71 20.81
CA HIS A 349 20.71 -27.97 21.56
C HIS A 349 21.86 -28.95 21.27
N ASN A 350 22.37 -28.97 20.05
CA ASN A 350 23.39 -29.95 19.66
C ASN A 350 24.82 -29.43 19.72
N TYR A 351 25.02 -28.10 19.73
CA TYR A 351 26.35 -27.51 19.73
C TYR A 351 26.54 -26.54 20.90
N LEU A 352 25.74 -25.48 21.02
CA LEU A 352 25.95 -24.48 22.08
C LEU A 352 25.80 -25.07 23.48
N LYS A 353 24.78 -25.90 23.72
CA LYS A 353 24.56 -26.58 25.01
C LYS A 353 25.58 -27.68 25.32
N LYS A 354 26.32 -28.16 24.32
CA LYS A 354 27.30 -29.25 24.47
C LYS A 354 28.75 -28.77 24.44
N THR A 355 29.01 -27.51 24.09
CA THR A 355 30.36 -26.97 24.09
C THR A 355 30.82 -26.57 25.49
N SER A 356 32.13 -26.74 25.73
CA SER A 356 32.80 -26.22 26.93
C SER A 356 33.35 -24.79 26.71
N LYS A 357 33.46 -24.36 25.45
CA LYS A 357 33.97 -23.05 25.05
C LYS A 357 33.00 -22.45 24.01
N LEU A 358 32.41 -21.32 24.35
CA LEU A 358 31.57 -20.58 23.42
C LEU A 358 32.44 -19.94 22.32
N PRO A 359 31.96 -19.90 21.07
CA PRO A 359 32.61 -19.11 20.03
C PRO A 359 32.60 -17.62 20.41
N GLY A 360 33.42 -16.81 19.73
CA GLY A 360 33.47 -15.37 19.96
C GLY A 360 32.12 -14.71 19.72
N THR A 361 31.78 -14.45 18.46
CA THR A 361 30.50 -13.78 18.13
C THR A 361 29.58 -14.70 17.33
N ILE A 362 28.30 -14.76 17.69
CA ILE A 362 27.29 -15.46 16.88
C ILE A 362 26.23 -14.47 16.41
N LEU A 363 26.02 -14.40 15.10
CA LEU A 363 24.94 -13.65 14.48
C LEU A 363 23.86 -14.63 14.00
N PHE A 364 22.69 -14.57 14.63
CA PHE A 364 21.49 -15.27 14.22
C PHE A 364 20.68 -14.35 13.32
N ILE A 365 20.49 -14.75 12.06
CA ILE A 365 19.68 -14.02 11.09
C ILE A 365 18.39 -14.80 10.91
N CYS A 366 17.25 -14.16 11.15
CA CYS A 366 15.95 -14.79 11.04
C CYS A 366 14.89 -13.91 10.39
N SER A 367 13.76 -14.51 10.10
CA SER A 367 12.56 -13.81 9.67
C SER A 367 11.36 -14.37 10.42
N MET A 368 10.81 -13.60 11.38
CA MET A 368 9.68 -14.07 12.20
C MET A 368 8.43 -14.37 11.39
N ILE A 369 8.23 -13.69 10.26
CA ILE A 369 7.13 -13.92 9.31
C ILE A 369 7.37 -15.14 8.40
N GLN A 370 8.55 -15.77 8.49
CA GLN A 370 8.88 -17.01 7.79
C GLN A 370 8.96 -18.21 8.75
N CYS A 371 8.51 -18.06 10.00
CA CYS A 371 8.36 -19.19 10.91
C CYS A 371 7.12 -20.00 10.50
N ILE A 372 7.33 -21.23 10.05
CA ILE A 372 6.27 -22.12 9.51
C ILE A 372 6.04 -23.36 10.38
N SER A 373 6.69 -23.43 11.54
CA SER A 373 6.41 -24.43 12.57
C SER A 373 6.60 -23.84 13.96
N GLU A 374 5.98 -24.45 14.96
CA GLU A 374 6.13 -24.02 16.35
C GLU A 374 7.60 -24.09 16.82
N ARG A 375 8.36 -25.09 16.38
CA ARG A 375 9.81 -25.16 16.66
C ARG A 375 10.58 -23.96 16.13
N ASP A 376 10.11 -23.36 15.04
CA ASP A 376 10.72 -22.16 14.46
C ASP A 376 10.46 -20.93 15.34
N HIS A 377 9.34 -20.92 16.08
CA HIS A 377 9.03 -19.91 17.09
C HIS A 377 9.81 -20.14 18.40
N ASP A 378 9.89 -21.39 18.86
CA ASP A 378 10.59 -21.77 20.10
C ASP A 378 12.08 -21.41 20.07
N PHE A 379 12.68 -21.29 18.88
CA PHE A 379 14.08 -20.89 18.70
C PHE A 379 14.42 -19.57 19.42
N ILE A 380 13.53 -18.56 19.38
CA ILE A 380 13.81 -17.26 20.01
C ILE A 380 13.86 -17.40 21.52
N ASP A 381 12.90 -18.13 22.10
CA ASP A 381 12.85 -18.40 23.54
C ASP A 381 14.05 -19.24 24.00
N GLU A 382 14.49 -20.17 23.14
CA GLU A 382 15.66 -21.00 23.38
C GLU A 382 16.97 -20.18 23.36
N ILE A 383 17.14 -19.23 22.42
CA ILE A 383 18.27 -18.28 22.44
C ILE A 383 18.26 -17.49 23.75
N HIS A 384 17.09 -16.96 24.13
CA HIS A 384 16.95 -16.15 25.33
C HIS A 384 17.29 -16.93 26.60
N SER A 385 16.77 -18.16 26.71
CA SER A 385 17.04 -19.05 27.83
C SER A 385 18.52 -19.40 27.92
N PHE A 386 19.12 -19.83 26.80
CA PHE A 386 20.55 -20.18 26.75
C PHE A 386 21.44 -18.98 27.10
N SER A 387 21.13 -17.80 26.58
CA SER A 387 21.90 -16.59 26.83
C SER A 387 21.81 -16.13 28.29
N ALA A 388 20.64 -16.24 28.91
CA ALA A 388 20.45 -15.94 30.32
C ALA A 388 21.21 -16.91 31.23
N GLU A 389 21.17 -18.21 30.93
CA GLU A 389 21.92 -19.26 31.65
C GLU A 389 23.44 -19.04 31.60
N ASN A 390 23.95 -18.48 30.50
CA ASN A 390 25.38 -18.29 30.25
C ASN A 390 25.85 -16.83 30.40
N ASN A 391 24.99 -15.91 30.86
CA ASN A 391 25.27 -14.48 31.01
C ASN A 391 25.87 -13.83 29.74
N ILE A 392 25.32 -14.20 28.57
CA ILE A 392 25.70 -13.65 27.27
C ILE A 392 24.76 -12.48 26.95
N ASN A 393 25.29 -11.40 26.38
CA ASN A 393 24.46 -10.29 25.91
C ASN A 393 23.87 -10.61 24.52
N ILE A 394 22.57 -10.37 24.34
CA ILE A 394 21.90 -10.45 23.03
C ILE A 394 21.59 -9.04 22.56
N LYS A 395 22.24 -8.59 21.49
CA LYS A 395 21.88 -7.35 20.79
C LYS A 395 20.92 -7.68 19.64
N LYS A 396 19.71 -7.11 19.68
CA LYS A 396 18.66 -7.33 18.68
C LYS A 396 18.62 -6.21 17.65
N PHE A 397 18.34 -6.56 16.41
CA PHE A 397 18.18 -5.65 15.28
C PHE A 397 16.96 -6.07 14.47
N ASP A 398 16.27 -5.09 13.89
CA ASP A 398 15.13 -5.32 13.00
C ASP A 398 15.25 -4.46 11.75
N LEU A 399 15.45 -5.10 10.59
CA LEU A 399 15.52 -4.42 9.29
C LEU A 399 14.15 -4.02 8.75
N ASN A 400 13.06 -4.48 9.36
CA ASN A 400 11.70 -4.13 8.94
C ASN A 400 11.29 -2.73 9.37
N ALA A 401 11.99 -2.15 10.36
CA ALA A 401 11.61 -0.87 10.95
C ALA A 401 11.66 0.29 9.94
N ASN A 402 12.52 0.20 8.92
CA ASN A 402 12.88 1.31 8.03
C ASN A 402 12.99 0.85 6.57
N ILE A 403 12.02 0.08 6.04
CA ILE A 403 12.12 -0.40 4.65
C ILE A 403 11.91 0.78 3.69
N ARG A 404 13.01 1.46 3.33
CA ARG A 404 13.02 2.61 2.41
C ARG A 404 12.66 2.23 0.97
N PHE A 405 12.87 0.97 0.60
CA PHE A 405 12.78 0.47 -0.78
C PHE A 405 11.82 -0.71 -0.94
N SER A 406 10.76 -0.78 -0.13
CA SER A 406 9.69 -1.78 -0.31
C SER A 406 8.82 -1.51 -1.55
N GLY A 407 9.08 -0.42 -2.29
CA GLY A 407 8.30 -0.03 -3.48
C GLY A 407 8.27 -1.08 -4.61
N GLN A 408 9.25 -1.98 -4.64
CA GLN A 408 9.36 -3.00 -5.71
C GLN A 408 8.56 -4.26 -5.45
N SER A 409 8.27 -4.54 -4.17
CA SER A 409 7.34 -5.59 -3.79
C SER A 409 5.93 -4.99 -3.65
N SER A 410 5.57 -3.92 -4.36
CA SER A 410 4.23 -3.32 -4.25
C SER A 410 3.13 -4.35 -4.49
N GLY A 411 3.30 -5.26 -5.47
CA GLY A 411 2.37 -6.37 -5.70
C GLY A 411 2.35 -7.42 -4.60
N ILE A 412 3.51 -7.85 -4.10
CA ILE A 412 3.61 -8.82 -2.99
C ILE A 412 3.09 -8.21 -1.69
N ASN A 413 3.50 -6.99 -1.35
CA ASN A 413 3.08 -6.25 -0.16
C ASN A 413 1.57 -6.04 -0.18
N TRP A 414 1.03 -5.59 -1.33
CA TRP A 414 -0.40 -5.50 -1.54
C TRP A 414 -1.09 -6.84 -1.26
N LEU A 415 -0.59 -7.94 -1.83
CA LEU A 415 -1.19 -9.26 -1.64
C LEU A 415 -1.06 -9.77 -0.20
N VAL A 416 0.10 -9.55 0.43
CA VAL A 416 0.39 -9.88 1.84
C VAL A 416 -0.55 -9.10 2.77
N HIS A 417 -0.85 -7.85 2.43
CA HIS A 417 -1.83 -7.03 3.13
C HIS A 417 -3.26 -7.54 2.89
N GLN A 418 -3.67 -7.81 1.65
CA GLN A 418 -5.00 -8.37 1.34
C GLN A 418 -5.25 -9.70 2.06
N LEU A 419 -4.21 -10.52 2.22
CA LEU A 419 -4.24 -11.79 2.95
C LEU A 419 -4.02 -11.64 4.46
N GLN A 420 -3.92 -10.41 4.98
CA GLN A 420 -3.75 -10.11 6.41
C GLN A 420 -2.54 -10.82 7.04
N ILE A 421 -1.50 -11.06 6.24
CA ILE A 421 -0.27 -11.73 6.69
C ILE A 421 0.62 -10.73 7.45
N ALA A 422 0.74 -9.49 6.94
CA ALA A 422 1.40 -8.39 7.61
C ALA A 422 0.77 -7.05 7.23
N ASP A 423 0.86 -6.08 8.15
CA ASP A 423 0.54 -4.69 7.85
C ASP A 423 1.68 -4.10 7.02
N THR A 424 1.49 -4.03 5.71
CA THR A 424 2.44 -3.41 4.79
C THR A 424 1.91 -2.04 4.40
N GLY A 425 2.73 -0.99 4.46
CA GLY A 425 2.33 0.40 4.15
C GLY A 425 1.88 0.68 2.71
N ASN A 426 1.68 -0.34 1.87
CA ASN A 426 1.16 -0.23 0.49
C ASN A 426 -0.26 -0.77 0.45
N TYR A 427 -1.25 0.11 0.67
CA TYR A 427 -2.65 -0.25 0.86
C TYR A 427 -3.48 -0.27 -0.44
N GLU A 428 -3.11 0.54 -1.43
CA GLU A 428 -4.04 0.93 -2.50
C GLU A 428 -3.75 0.30 -3.88
N ASP A 429 -2.48 0.17 -4.28
CA ASP A 429 -2.14 -0.34 -5.61
C ASP A 429 -0.70 -0.90 -5.73
N TRP A 430 -0.42 -1.49 -6.90
CA TRP A 430 0.91 -1.77 -7.40
C TRP A 430 0.97 -1.52 -8.90
N ASP A 431 2.16 -1.30 -9.45
CA ASP A 431 2.32 -1.14 -10.89
C ASP A 431 2.24 -2.51 -11.60
N VAL A 432 1.09 -2.76 -12.21
CA VAL A 432 0.79 -3.99 -12.97
C VAL A 432 1.76 -4.22 -14.13
N ASP A 433 2.38 -3.18 -14.68
CA ASP A 433 3.34 -3.32 -15.78
C ASP A 433 4.72 -3.80 -15.29
N THR A 434 5.01 -3.74 -13.98
CA THR A 434 6.30 -4.17 -13.40
C THR A 434 6.24 -5.49 -12.64
N TYR A 435 5.08 -5.85 -12.08
CA TYR A 435 4.89 -7.07 -11.32
C TYR A 435 3.54 -7.72 -11.64
N LYS A 436 3.55 -8.90 -12.27
CA LYS A 436 2.32 -9.57 -12.71
C LYS A 436 1.69 -10.34 -11.55
N ILE A 437 0.40 -10.14 -11.28
CA ILE A 437 -0.37 -11.01 -10.38
C ILE A 437 -1.60 -11.51 -11.13
N GLU A 438 -1.78 -12.83 -11.20
CA GLU A 438 -2.89 -13.46 -11.88
C GLU A 438 -3.55 -14.53 -11.00
N ILE A 439 -4.88 -14.48 -10.85
CA ILE A 439 -5.65 -15.53 -10.13
C ILE A 439 -6.21 -16.51 -11.17
N LEU A 440 -5.76 -17.75 -11.08
CA LEU A 440 -6.17 -18.84 -11.96
C LEU A 440 -7.52 -19.42 -11.52
N ASP A 441 -8.39 -19.68 -12.50
CA ASP A 441 -9.69 -20.31 -12.27
C ASP A 441 -9.58 -21.83 -12.14
N ASN A 442 -8.63 -22.44 -12.86
CA ASN A 442 -8.48 -23.89 -12.92
C ASN A 442 -7.05 -24.28 -12.51
N PRO A 443 -6.86 -25.26 -11.60
CA PRO A 443 -5.52 -25.67 -11.19
C PRO A 443 -4.73 -26.31 -12.35
N ASN A 444 -5.40 -26.85 -13.39
CA ASN A 444 -4.73 -27.37 -14.58
C ASN A 444 -4.04 -26.28 -15.43
N ASP A 445 -4.37 -25.00 -15.22
CA ASP A 445 -3.70 -23.91 -15.92
C ASP A 445 -2.31 -23.62 -15.35
N ILE A 446 -2.00 -24.09 -14.13
CA ILE A 446 -0.66 -23.99 -13.52
C ILE A 446 0.38 -24.63 -14.42
N THR A 447 0.16 -25.88 -14.83
CA THR A 447 1.10 -26.63 -15.67
C THR A 447 1.32 -25.91 -17.00
N LYS A 448 0.24 -25.44 -17.65
CA LYS A 448 0.35 -24.69 -18.92
C LYS A 448 1.19 -23.43 -18.77
N THR A 449 0.95 -22.65 -17.71
CA THR A 449 1.67 -21.41 -17.43
C THR A 449 3.16 -21.66 -17.19
N ILE A 450 3.51 -22.71 -16.46
CA ILE A 450 4.92 -23.06 -16.19
C ILE A 450 5.66 -23.41 -17.49
N HIS A 451 5.08 -24.31 -18.29
CA HIS A 451 5.69 -24.71 -19.57
C HIS A 451 5.88 -23.51 -20.50
N GLN A 452 4.89 -22.60 -20.57
CA GLN A 452 5.00 -21.39 -21.38
C GLN A 452 6.11 -20.44 -20.92
N LEU A 453 6.20 -20.16 -19.61
CA LEU A 453 7.25 -19.28 -19.07
C LEU A 453 8.66 -19.87 -19.30
N HIS A 454 8.78 -21.19 -19.23
CA HIS A 454 10.06 -21.86 -19.49
C HIS A 454 10.46 -21.81 -20.96
N GLU A 455 9.51 -21.93 -21.88
CA GLU A 455 9.75 -21.69 -23.32
C GLU A 455 10.28 -20.26 -23.56
N ASP A 456 9.84 -19.29 -22.75
CA ASP A 456 10.31 -17.90 -22.76
C ASP A 456 11.66 -17.69 -22.02
N GLY A 457 12.23 -18.76 -21.43
CA GLY A 457 13.49 -18.74 -20.69
C GLY A 457 13.40 -18.20 -19.26
N GLU A 458 12.19 -18.08 -18.72
CA GLU A 458 11.92 -17.58 -17.37
C GLU A 458 11.88 -18.72 -16.35
N LEU A 459 12.51 -18.57 -15.18
CA LEU A 459 12.49 -19.60 -14.14
C LEU A 459 11.17 -19.55 -13.33
N CYS A 460 10.32 -20.57 -13.48
CA CYS A 460 9.07 -20.72 -12.72
C CYS A 460 8.90 -22.10 -12.05
N ARG A 461 8.24 -22.14 -10.87
CA ARG A 461 7.89 -23.39 -10.15
C ARG A 461 6.53 -23.28 -9.48
N THR A 462 5.84 -24.41 -9.30
CA THR A 462 4.67 -24.50 -8.42
C THR A 462 5.11 -24.67 -6.97
N ILE A 463 4.55 -23.85 -6.09
CA ILE A 463 4.81 -23.85 -4.65
C ILE A 463 3.51 -24.15 -3.93
N VAL A 464 3.56 -25.07 -2.98
CA VAL A 464 2.42 -25.41 -2.15
C VAL A 464 2.83 -25.52 -0.68
N ARG A 465 1.96 -25.02 0.20
CA ARG A 465 2.08 -25.32 1.62
C ARG A 465 1.70 -26.79 1.84
N TYR A 466 2.70 -27.60 2.13
CA TYR A 466 2.51 -29.02 2.42
C TYR A 466 2.99 -29.32 3.83
N ASP A 467 2.03 -29.53 4.74
CA ASP A 467 2.28 -29.97 6.11
C ASP A 467 2.18 -31.49 6.18
N ASP A 468 3.15 -32.11 6.86
CA ASP A 468 3.45 -33.54 6.84
C ASP A 468 2.43 -34.47 7.55
N ILE A 469 1.13 -34.13 7.59
CA ILE A 469 0.16 -34.81 8.46
C ILE A 469 -1.17 -35.07 7.73
N GLU A 470 -1.39 -36.34 7.41
CA GLU A 470 -2.68 -37.04 7.29
C GLU A 470 -3.66 -36.67 6.16
N SER A 471 -3.19 -36.20 5.00
CA SER A 471 -3.95 -36.41 3.77
C SER A 471 -3.06 -36.63 2.56
N ILE A 472 -2.67 -37.88 2.32
CA ILE A 472 -2.05 -38.29 1.06
C ILE A 472 -2.73 -39.56 0.56
N SER A 473 -3.28 -39.50 -0.65
CA SER A 473 -3.28 -40.66 -1.53
C SER A 473 -1.83 -40.94 -1.93
N ARG A 474 -1.19 -41.98 -1.37
CA ARG A 474 0.20 -42.36 -1.70
C ARG A 474 0.26 -43.13 -3.02
N GLU A 475 -0.36 -42.61 -4.07
CA GLU A 475 -0.07 -43.11 -5.41
C GLU A 475 1.33 -42.60 -5.77
N TYR A 476 2.26 -43.53 -6.05
CA TYR A 476 3.66 -43.30 -6.48
C TYR A 476 4.73 -42.98 -5.42
N GLY A 477 4.39 -42.93 -4.12
CA GLY A 477 5.41 -42.83 -3.05
C GLY A 477 5.90 -41.41 -2.70
N GLU A 478 5.46 -40.38 -3.42
CA GLU A 478 5.63 -38.96 -3.07
C GLU A 478 4.26 -38.38 -2.60
N PRO A 479 4.23 -37.35 -1.75
CA PRO A 479 3.00 -36.61 -1.46
C PRO A 479 2.40 -35.99 -2.73
N CYS A 480 1.07 -35.77 -2.75
CA CYS A 480 0.38 -35.22 -3.91
C CYS A 480 -0.70 -34.23 -3.48
N VAL A 481 -0.79 -33.09 -4.18
CA VAL A 481 -1.94 -32.18 -4.13
C VAL A 481 -2.97 -32.68 -5.13
N ALA A 482 -4.23 -32.77 -4.74
CA ALA A 482 -5.30 -33.23 -5.60
C ALA A 482 -6.57 -32.40 -5.43
N PHE A 483 -7.21 -32.06 -6.55
CA PHE A 483 -8.51 -31.38 -6.59
C PHE A 483 -9.46 -32.17 -7.48
N GLU A 484 -10.29 -33.04 -6.87
CA GLU A 484 -11.19 -33.96 -7.60
C GLU A 484 -12.15 -33.23 -8.55
N LYS A 485 -12.65 -32.05 -8.16
CA LYS A 485 -13.51 -31.17 -8.99
C LYS A 485 -12.92 -30.88 -10.38
N TYR A 486 -11.59 -30.90 -10.50
CA TYR A 486 -10.86 -30.51 -11.71
C TYR A 486 -10.05 -31.67 -12.32
N ASP A 487 -10.19 -32.90 -11.82
CA ASP A 487 -9.34 -34.04 -12.18
C ASP A 487 -7.83 -33.71 -12.12
N PHE A 488 -7.46 -32.88 -11.13
CA PHE A 488 -6.10 -32.37 -11.00
C PHE A 488 -5.34 -33.17 -9.94
N LYS A 489 -4.12 -33.60 -10.29
CA LYS A 489 -3.15 -34.21 -9.37
C LYS A 489 -1.74 -33.70 -9.71
N MET A 490 -1.00 -33.27 -8.70
CA MET A 490 0.38 -32.82 -8.82
C MET A 490 1.23 -33.36 -7.66
N PRO A 491 2.27 -34.17 -7.92
CA PRO A 491 3.20 -34.64 -6.89
C PRO A 491 3.96 -33.49 -6.25
N VAL A 492 4.37 -33.64 -4.98
CA VAL A 492 5.04 -32.62 -4.18
C VAL A 492 6.42 -33.08 -3.76
N ILE A 493 7.45 -32.31 -4.11
CA ILE A 493 8.81 -32.48 -3.63
C ILE A 493 8.91 -31.85 -2.25
N THR A 494 9.40 -32.62 -1.29
CA THR A 494 9.64 -32.20 0.10
C THR A 494 11.13 -32.33 0.44
N ALA A 495 11.54 -31.78 1.59
CA ALA A 495 12.93 -31.85 2.03
C ALA A 495 13.46 -33.29 2.24
N THR A 496 12.57 -34.28 2.33
CA THR A 496 12.91 -35.70 2.45
C THR A 496 12.81 -36.46 1.12
N SER A 497 12.28 -35.84 0.06
CA SER A 497 12.20 -36.43 -1.28
C SER A 497 13.60 -36.59 -1.88
N GLN A 498 13.80 -37.61 -2.71
CA GLN A 498 15.09 -37.86 -3.38
C GLN A 498 15.49 -36.71 -4.32
N ASN A 499 14.49 -36.03 -4.89
CA ASN A 499 14.66 -34.91 -5.81
C ASN A 499 14.86 -33.55 -5.11
N SER A 500 14.93 -33.52 -3.78
CA SER A 500 15.10 -32.28 -2.98
C SER A 500 16.38 -31.50 -3.29
N ALA A 501 17.39 -32.12 -3.88
CA ALA A 501 18.61 -31.42 -4.31
C ALA A 501 18.55 -30.87 -5.74
N LYS A 502 17.54 -31.27 -6.54
CA LYS A 502 17.45 -30.99 -7.98
C LYS A 502 16.27 -30.09 -8.37
N TRP A 503 15.28 -29.93 -7.49
CA TRP A 503 14.01 -29.25 -7.78
C TRP A 503 14.17 -27.85 -8.41
N TYR A 504 15.25 -27.14 -8.10
CA TYR A 504 15.42 -25.73 -8.47
C TYR A 504 15.66 -25.50 -9.96
N LEU A 505 16.53 -26.28 -10.61
CA LEU A 505 16.93 -26.08 -12.02
C LEU A 505 16.60 -27.26 -12.93
N ASP A 506 16.24 -28.42 -12.38
CA ASP A 506 15.99 -29.63 -13.18
C ASP A 506 14.64 -29.54 -13.90
N GLU A 507 14.66 -29.72 -15.22
CA GLU A 507 13.51 -29.60 -16.11
C GLU A 507 12.52 -30.75 -15.98
N ASP A 508 13.02 -31.94 -15.63
CA ASP A 508 12.19 -33.12 -15.44
C ASP A 508 11.25 -33.00 -14.22
N LEU A 509 11.42 -31.94 -13.41
CA LEU A 509 10.67 -31.68 -12.19
C LEU A 509 9.68 -30.51 -12.31
N TYR A 510 9.42 -29.99 -13.51
CA TYR A 510 8.49 -28.88 -13.72
C TYR A 510 7.03 -29.22 -13.40
N ASP A 511 6.63 -30.47 -13.61
CA ASP A 511 5.30 -30.98 -13.27
C ASP A 511 5.14 -31.37 -11.78
N TYR A 512 6.13 -31.03 -10.95
CA TYR A 512 6.09 -31.22 -9.51
C TYR A 512 5.88 -29.88 -8.80
N ALA A 513 4.99 -29.90 -7.80
CA ALA A 513 4.95 -28.84 -6.81
C ALA A 513 6.11 -29.00 -5.83
N VAL A 514 6.53 -27.89 -5.23
CA VAL A 514 7.60 -27.86 -4.24
C VAL A 514 7.03 -27.35 -2.92
N SER A 515 7.39 -28.02 -1.82
CA SER A 515 6.92 -27.58 -0.50
C SER A 515 7.53 -26.21 -0.16
N VAL A 516 6.72 -25.33 0.44
CA VAL A 516 7.17 -24.00 0.89
C VAL A 516 8.52 -24.03 1.62
N ARG A 517 8.71 -25.02 2.51
CA ARG A 517 9.94 -25.19 3.30
C ARG A 517 11.20 -25.34 2.43
N LEU A 518 11.10 -26.00 1.28
CA LEU A 518 12.23 -26.16 0.36
C LEU A 518 12.56 -24.88 -0.42
N THR A 519 11.55 -24.03 -0.66
CA THR A 519 11.67 -22.80 -1.45
C THR A 519 12.21 -21.60 -0.65
N GLN A 520 12.31 -21.73 0.67
CA GLN A 520 12.77 -20.64 1.52
C GLN A 520 14.23 -20.29 1.21
N GLY A 521 14.47 -19.01 0.95
CA GLY A 521 15.80 -18.48 0.59
C GLY A 521 16.18 -18.62 -0.89
N THR A 522 15.27 -19.10 -1.76
CA THR A 522 15.46 -19.08 -3.22
C THR A 522 14.66 -17.97 -3.89
N GLU A 523 15.03 -17.60 -5.11
CA GLU A 523 14.36 -16.59 -5.92
C GLU A 523 13.98 -17.18 -7.29
N LEU A 524 12.78 -16.90 -7.78
CA LEU A 524 12.29 -17.34 -9.10
C LEU A 524 11.95 -16.10 -9.93
N ASP A 525 11.96 -16.20 -11.26
CA ASP A 525 11.40 -15.13 -12.09
C ASP A 525 9.90 -15.01 -11.85
N TYR A 526 9.19 -16.14 -11.86
CA TYR A 526 7.77 -16.22 -11.53
C TYR A 526 7.51 -17.37 -10.54
N ALA A 527 6.46 -17.28 -9.74
CA ALA A 527 6.01 -18.40 -8.92
C ALA A 527 4.53 -18.72 -9.14
N CYS A 528 4.20 -20.00 -9.29
CA CYS A 528 2.82 -20.47 -9.22
C CYS A 528 2.53 -20.90 -7.77
N VAL A 529 1.52 -20.34 -7.11
CA VAL A 529 1.22 -20.62 -5.69
C VAL A 529 -0.18 -21.22 -5.55
N ILE A 530 -0.25 -22.39 -4.90
CA ILE A 530 -1.53 -23.04 -4.56
C ILE A 530 -1.90 -22.68 -3.11
N ILE A 531 -3.05 -22.04 -2.94
CA ILE A 531 -3.66 -21.70 -1.64
C ILE A 531 -4.84 -22.63 -1.38
N SER A 532 -4.71 -23.52 -0.40
CA SER A 532 -5.75 -24.53 -0.09
C SER A 532 -6.18 -24.56 1.36
N ASP A 533 -5.52 -23.82 2.24
CA ASP A 533 -5.68 -23.97 3.69
C ASP A 533 -6.52 -22.88 4.35
N ILE A 534 -6.72 -21.76 3.65
CA ILE A 534 -7.37 -20.55 4.17
C ILE A 534 -8.59 -20.16 3.33
N THR A 535 -9.51 -19.42 3.94
CA THR A 535 -10.72 -18.82 3.36
C THR A 535 -10.92 -17.43 3.97
N ILE A 536 -11.92 -16.69 3.49
CA ILE A 536 -12.32 -15.38 4.00
C ILE A 536 -13.68 -15.44 4.69
N ASP A 537 -13.79 -14.79 5.83
CA ASP A 537 -15.07 -14.58 6.51
C ASP A 537 -15.84 -13.42 5.85
N LYS A 538 -17.00 -13.69 5.25
CA LYS A 538 -17.78 -12.68 4.52
C LYS A 538 -18.39 -11.57 5.40
N GLU A 539 -18.59 -11.82 6.69
CA GLU A 539 -19.19 -10.82 7.60
C GLU A 539 -18.12 -9.88 8.17
N SER A 540 -16.97 -10.44 8.56
CA SER A 540 -15.89 -9.68 9.20
C SER A 540 -14.74 -9.29 8.27
N GLY A 541 -14.64 -9.91 7.10
CA GLY A 541 -13.51 -9.79 6.18
C GLY A 541 -12.23 -10.47 6.65
N ALA A 542 -12.25 -11.21 7.77
CA ALA A 542 -11.06 -11.81 8.36
C ALA A 542 -10.60 -13.07 7.60
N ILE A 543 -9.29 -13.24 7.43
CA ILE A 543 -8.72 -14.48 6.90
C ILE A 543 -8.70 -15.55 7.99
N LYS A 544 -9.22 -16.74 7.68
CA LYS A 544 -9.30 -17.87 8.62
C LYS A 544 -8.96 -19.19 7.93
N LEU A 545 -8.74 -20.25 8.72
CA LEU A 545 -8.57 -21.59 8.19
C LEU A 545 -9.86 -22.09 7.55
N THR A 546 -9.73 -22.90 6.50
CA THR A 546 -10.83 -23.75 6.02
C THR A 546 -11.29 -24.70 7.13
N ASP A 547 -12.55 -25.15 7.09
CA ASP A 547 -13.10 -26.04 8.12
C ASP A 547 -12.25 -27.31 8.33
N LYS A 548 -11.78 -27.90 7.23
CA LYS A 548 -10.88 -29.06 7.25
C LYS A 548 -9.57 -28.76 7.98
N GLN A 549 -8.95 -27.62 7.70
CA GLN A 549 -7.69 -27.25 8.36
C GLN A 549 -7.89 -26.84 9.82
N ARG A 550 -9.02 -26.20 10.15
CA ARG A 550 -9.37 -25.88 11.53
C ARG A 550 -9.54 -27.16 12.37
N GLU A 551 -10.16 -28.21 11.82
CA GLU A 551 -10.26 -29.51 12.49
C GLU A 551 -8.89 -30.16 12.73
N ILE A 552 -8.00 -30.12 11.72
CA ILE A 552 -6.62 -30.63 11.86
C ILE A 552 -5.87 -29.86 12.94
N ALA A 553 -5.97 -28.53 12.96
CA ALA A 553 -5.36 -27.69 13.98
C ALA A 553 -5.87 -28.05 15.38
N MET A 554 -7.19 -28.15 15.56
CA MET A 554 -7.80 -28.55 16.84
C MET A 554 -7.31 -29.90 17.33
N ARG A 555 -7.27 -30.93 16.47
CA ARG A 555 -6.77 -32.26 16.83
C ARG A 555 -5.32 -32.21 17.31
N ARG A 556 -4.45 -31.42 16.65
CA ARG A 556 -3.04 -31.25 17.03
C ARG A 556 -2.90 -30.54 18.38
N ILE A 557 -3.66 -29.47 18.59
CA ILE A 557 -3.60 -28.67 19.83
C ILE A 557 -4.08 -29.54 21.01
N MET A 558 -5.20 -30.26 20.85
CA MET A 558 -5.72 -31.15 21.89
C MET A 558 -4.78 -32.30 22.25
N ALA A 559 -4.01 -32.82 21.28
CA ALA A 559 -3.05 -33.89 21.53
C ALA A 559 -1.88 -33.49 22.45
N LYS A 560 -1.66 -32.19 22.68
CA LYS A 560 -0.54 -31.67 23.50
C LYS A 560 -0.85 -31.54 24.99
N ASN A 561 -2.08 -31.82 25.43
CA ASN A 561 -2.48 -31.84 26.85
C ASN A 561 -2.14 -30.57 27.68
N SER A 562 -1.94 -29.40 27.06
CA SER A 562 -1.38 -28.22 27.73
C SER A 562 -1.97 -26.88 27.29
N CYS A 563 -3.28 -26.80 27.02
CA CYS A 563 -3.87 -25.56 26.52
C CYS A 563 -5.06 -25.09 27.36
N ASP A 564 -4.92 -23.91 27.98
CA ASP A 564 -5.98 -23.22 28.72
C ASP A 564 -6.89 -22.39 27.79
N ASP A 565 -6.46 -22.09 26.55
CA ASP A 565 -7.24 -21.32 25.55
C ASP A 565 -7.04 -21.82 24.10
N LEU A 566 -7.99 -22.65 23.66
CA LEU A 566 -8.00 -23.25 22.32
C LEU A 566 -8.04 -22.22 21.19
N GLU A 567 -8.71 -21.08 21.36
CA GLU A 567 -8.87 -20.11 20.27
C GLU A 567 -7.58 -19.33 20.03
N THR A 568 -6.84 -18.99 21.09
CA THR A 568 -5.51 -18.39 20.98
C THR A 568 -4.54 -19.30 20.23
N GLU A 569 -4.53 -20.60 20.53
CA GLU A 569 -3.69 -21.56 19.80
C GLU A 569 -4.10 -21.74 18.33
N ILE A 570 -5.40 -21.72 18.03
CA ILE A 570 -5.87 -21.73 16.64
C ILE A 570 -5.41 -20.47 15.90
N ASN A 571 -5.47 -19.29 16.54
CA ASN A 571 -4.98 -18.05 15.94
C ASN A 571 -3.47 -18.07 15.71
N ASN A 572 -2.70 -18.67 16.62
CA ASN A 572 -1.25 -18.90 16.42
C ASN A 572 -1.02 -19.84 15.22
N TYR A 573 -1.83 -20.88 15.07
CA TYR A 573 -1.76 -21.77 13.92
C TYR A 573 -2.13 -21.08 12.61
N VAL A 574 -3.14 -20.19 12.60
CA VAL A 574 -3.47 -19.33 11.45
C VAL A 574 -2.24 -18.53 11.03
N ARG A 575 -1.52 -17.90 11.97
CA ARG A 575 -0.29 -17.15 11.68
C ARG A 575 0.79 -18.03 11.05
N ILE A 576 1.00 -19.24 11.56
CA ILE A 576 1.95 -20.22 10.97
C ILE A 576 1.56 -20.57 9.53
N VAL A 577 0.26 -20.73 9.25
CA VAL A 577 -0.25 -20.99 7.89
C VAL A 577 0.00 -19.80 6.97
N LEU A 578 -0.31 -18.58 7.44
CA LEU A 578 -0.10 -17.33 6.70
C LEU A 578 1.38 -17.05 6.41
N ASN A 579 2.27 -17.33 7.35
CA ASN A 579 3.73 -17.28 7.16
C ASN A 579 4.19 -18.21 6.02
N GLY A 580 3.57 -19.39 5.90
CA GLY A 580 3.84 -20.30 4.78
C GLY A 580 3.49 -19.68 3.42
N TYR A 581 2.35 -18.99 3.34
CA TYR A 581 1.97 -18.26 2.12
C TYR A 581 2.86 -17.05 1.89
N TYR A 582 3.29 -16.33 2.93
CA TYR A 582 4.27 -15.25 2.78
C TYR A 582 5.56 -15.73 2.10
N ILE A 583 6.11 -16.86 2.53
CA ILE A 583 7.29 -17.45 1.89
C ILE A 583 6.99 -17.77 0.42
N ALA A 584 5.87 -18.45 0.13
CA ALA A 584 5.51 -18.84 -1.24
C ALA A 584 5.36 -17.62 -2.18
N LEU A 585 4.61 -16.62 -1.73
CA LEU A 585 4.29 -15.41 -2.50
C LEU A 585 5.51 -14.50 -2.68
N SER A 586 6.50 -14.57 -1.79
CA SER A 586 7.72 -13.76 -1.90
C SER A 586 8.81 -14.37 -2.81
N ARG A 587 8.55 -15.49 -3.49
CA ARG A 587 9.57 -16.14 -4.34
C ARG A 587 9.66 -15.57 -5.76
N GLY A 588 8.56 -15.08 -6.34
CA GLY A 588 8.53 -14.56 -7.71
C GLY A 588 9.03 -13.12 -7.79
N LYS A 589 10.04 -12.85 -8.63
CA LYS A 589 10.63 -11.51 -8.86
C LYS A 589 9.82 -10.65 -9.82
N LYS A 590 9.29 -11.26 -10.88
CA LYS A 590 8.54 -10.61 -11.97
C LYS A 590 7.03 -10.81 -11.83
N GLY A 591 6.59 -11.83 -11.10
CA GLY A 591 5.16 -12.03 -10.85
C GLY A 591 4.76 -13.35 -10.21
N LEU A 592 3.45 -13.48 -9.96
CA LEU A 592 2.78 -14.59 -9.31
C LEU A 592 1.55 -15.05 -10.10
N PHE A 593 1.37 -16.36 -10.15
CA PHE A 593 0.13 -17.00 -10.60
C PHE A 593 -0.44 -17.77 -9.43
N ILE A 594 -1.67 -17.47 -9.02
CA ILE A 594 -2.23 -17.97 -7.76
C ILE A 594 -3.47 -18.77 -8.06
N TYR A 595 -3.54 -19.98 -7.54
CA TYR A 595 -4.77 -20.77 -7.54
C TYR A 595 -5.28 -20.89 -6.11
N CYS A 596 -6.50 -20.43 -5.88
CA CYS A 596 -7.22 -20.58 -4.61
C CYS A 596 -8.20 -21.76 -4.72
N ALA A 597 -8.06 -22.74 -3.82
CA ALA A 597 -8.98 -23.88 -3.76
C ALA A 597 -10.37 -23.48 -3.23
N ASP A 598 -10.41 -22.49 -2.33
CA ASP A 598 -11.62 -21.90 -1.81
C ASP A 598 -12.17 -20.83 -2.76
N ASP A 599 -13.46 -20.93 -3.11
CA ASP A 599 -14.09 -20.05 -4.09
C ASP A 599 -14.29 -18.62 -3.55
N ASP A 600 -14.60 -18.47 -2.25
CA ASP A 600 -14.83 -17.16 -1.61
C ASP A 600 -13.55 -16.33 -1.55
N LEU A 601 -12.42 -16.95 -1.18
CA LEU A 601 -11.12 -16.29 -1.20
C LEU A 601 -10.69 -15.92 -2.63
N ARG A 602 -10.97 -16.79 -3.61
CA ARG A 602 -10.66 -16.56 -5.03
C ARG A 602 -11.39 -15.33 -5.56
N GLU A 603 -12.70 -15.24 -5.32
CA GLU A 603 -13.54 -14.11 -5.72
C GLU A 603 -13.07 -12.83 -5.03
N PHE A 604 -12.80 -12.87 -3.72
CA PHE A 604 -12.27 -11.74 -2.98
C PHE A 604 -10.95 -11.21 -3.58
N LEU A 605 -9.98 -12.09 -3.87
CA LEU A 605 -8.71 -11.66 -4.47
C LEU A 605 -8.88 -11.13 -5.89
N LYS A 606 -9.76 -11.73 -6.69
CA LYS A 606 -10.08 -11.24 -8.04
C LYS A 606 -10.71 -9.85 -8.01
N ASP A 607 -11.64 -9.62 -7.09
CA ASP A 607 -12.25 -8.30 -6.89
C ASP A 607 -11.17 -7.29 -6.50
N ARG A 608 -10.33 -7.62 -5.52
CA ARG A 608 -9.21 -6.76 -5.09
C ARG A 608 -8.24 -6.45 -6.24
N LEU A 609 -7.86 -7.44 -7.06
CA LEU A 609 -7.00 -7.22 -8.24
C LEU A 609 -7.68 -6.36 -9.30
N PHE A 610 -8.97 -6.55 -9.51
CA PHE A 610 -9.76 -5.73 -10.43
C PHE A 610 -9.78 -4.26 -9.98
N TYR A 611 -9.91 -4.01 -8.67
CA TYR A 611 -9.79 -2.65 -8.12
C TYR A 611 -8.40 -2.06 -8.32
N ALA A 612 -7.33 -2.82 -8.09
CA ALA A 612 -5.95 -2.34 -8.21
C ALA A 612 -5.50 -2.10 -9.67
N SER A 613 -6.00 -2.87 -10.64
CA SER A 613 -5.59 -2.80 -12.07
C SER A 613 -6.25 -1.68 -12.89
N ARG A 614 -7.10 -0.85 -12.29
CA ARG A 614 -7.86 0.23 -12.96
C ARG A 614 -7.02 1.43 -13.41
N ARG A 615 -5.77 1.56 -12.98
CA ARG A 615 -4.92 2.74 -13.25
C ARG A 615 -4.39 2.83 -14.70
N TYR A 616 -4.26 1.71 -15.43
CA TYR A 616 -3.69 1.67 -16.80
C TYR A 616 -4.50 0.91 -17.86
N SER A 617 -5.52 0.15 -17.45
CA SER A 617 -6.32 -0.70 -18.35
C SER A 617 -7.12 0.10 -19.38
N TRP A 618 -7.55 1.31 -19.05
CA TRP A 618 -8.25 2.20 -20.00
C TRP A 618 -7.34 2.67 -21.15
N ILE A 619 -6.03 2.83 -20.94
CA ILE A 619 -5.07 3.26 -21.97
C ILE A 619 -4.80 2.11 -22.96
N LYS A 620 -4.54 0.88 -22.47
CA LYS A 620 -4.36 -0.30 -23.32
C LYS A 620 -5.65 -0.65 -24.09
N ALA A 621 -6.82 -0.58 -23.44
CA ALA A 621 -8.11 -0.79 -24.08
C ALA A 621 -8.45 0.31 -25.10
N PHE A 622 -7.99 1.54 -24.89
CA PHE A 622 -8.11 2.64 -25.87
C PHE A 622 -7.16 2.42 -27.06
N ILE A 623 -5.90 2.06 -26.85
CA ILE A 623 -4.92 1.83 -27.93
C ILE A 623 -5.29 0.60 -28.78
N GLN A 624 -5.67 -0.52 -28.17
CA GLN A 624 -6.08 -1.74 -28.91
C GLN A 624 -7.38 -1.57 -29.69
N LYS A 625 -8.31 -0.74 -29.20
CA LYS A 625 -9.61 -0.53 -29.85
C LYS A 625 -9.54 0.42 -31.06
N TYR A 626 -8.45 1.17 -31.20
CA TYR A 626 -8.28 2.19 -32.24
C TYR A 626 -7.08 1.97 -33.18
N ASP A 627 -6.46 0.79 -33.15
CA ASP A 627 -5.44 0.28 -34.11
C ASP A 627 -4.46 1.36 -34.61
N PHE A 628 -3.72 1.95 -33.67
CA PHE A 628 -2.67 2.92 -33.97
C PHE A 628 -1.41 2.19 -34.45
N ASP A 629 -1.35 1.86 -35.74
CA ASP A 629 -0.08 1.52 -36.38
C ASP A 629 0.68 2.82 -36.72
N SER A 630 1.91 2.93 -36.25
CA SER A 630 2.67 4.18 -36.11
C SER A 630 3.40 4.64 -37.38
N GLU A 631 3.05 4.09 -38.55
CA GLU A 631 3.71 4.40 -39.83
C GLU A 631 2.73 4.67 -40.98
N ALA A 632 1.99 5.78 -40.92
CA ALA A 632 1.66 6.60 -42.09
C ALA A 632 0.76 7.77 -41.68
N GLY A 633 1.37 8.89 -41.32
CA GLY A 633 0.68 10.17 -41.42
C GLY A 633 0.32 10.40 -42.89
N ILE A 634 -0.96 10.21 -43.25
CA ILE A 634 -1.73 10.89 -44.31
C ILE A 634 -3.14 10.29 -44.31
N ILE A 635 -4.13 11.07 -43.85
CA ILE A 635 -5.54 10.79 -44.13
C ILE A 635 -5.81 11.25 -45.57
N ARG A 636 -6.01 10.32 -46.51
CA ARG A 636 -6.72 10.59 -47.76
C ARG A 636 -8.15 10.05 -47.64
N LYS A 637 -9.10 10.99 -47.65
CA LYS A 637 -10.49 10.75 -48.04
C LYS A 637 -10.53 10.23 -49.47
N GLU A 638 -11.27 9.16 -49.73
CA GLU A 638 -12.01 9.04 -50.97
C GLU A 638 -13.36 8.32 -50.75
N GLU A 639 -14.33 8.80 -51.51
CA GLU A 639 -15.77 8.57 -51.45
C GLU A 639 -16.16 7.24 -52.11
N SER A 640 -17.25 6.60 -51.64
CA SER A 640 -18.46 6.32 -52.45
C SER A 640 -19.29 5.14 -51.92
N ASN A 641 -20.52 5.49 -51.54
CA ASN A 641 -21.82 4.88 -51.79
C ASN A 641 -22.07 3.36 -51.71
N ASP A 642 -23.24 3.10 -51.12
CA ASP A 642 -24.10 1.91 -51.18
C ASP A 642 -23.74 0.71 -50.31
N ILE A 643 -24.20 0.76 -49.04
CA ILE A 643 -24.71 -0.44 -48.36
C ILE A 643 -26.05 -0.10 -47.69
N GLU A 644 -27.08 -0.87 -48.05
CA GLU A 644 -28.44 -0.81 -47.55
C GLU A 644 -28.52 -0.89 -46.01
N LEU A 645 -29.37 -0.02 -45.45
CA LEU A 645 -29.78 0.00 -44.05
C LEU A 645 -30.46 -1.31 -43.65
N ARG A 646 -29.83 -2.07 -42.75
CA ARG A 646 -30.51 -3.04 -41.87
C ARG A 646 -29.97 -2.93 -40.44
N GLU A 647 -30.92 -2.95 -39.50
CA GLU A 647 -30.82 -3.09 -38.05
C GLU A 647 -29.41 -3.35 -37.47
N ASN A 648 -28.75 -2.27 -37.02
CA ASN A 648 -27.76 -2.17 -35.94
C ASN A 648 -26.76 -1.06 -36.26
N ASP A 649 -27.07 0.18 -35.86
CA ASP A 649 -26.19 1.32 -36.12
C ASP A 649 -25.66 1.96 -34.83
N LYS A 650 -25.09 1.11 -33.96
CA LYS A 650 -24.14 1.55 -32.92
C LYS A 650 -22.99 2.36 -33.55
N TYR A 651 -22.60 2.05 -34.78
CA TYR A 651 -21.51 2.73 -35.48
C TYR A 651 -21.88 4.15 -35.92
N ALA A 652 -23.09 4.38 -36.43
CA ALA A 652 -23.56 5.73 -36.76
C ALA A 652 -23.69 6.63 -35.52
N TYR A 653 -24.20 6.08 -34.41
CA TYR A 653 -24.31 6.80 -33.14
C TYR A 653 -22.93 7.11 -32.53
N VAL A 654 -22.02 6.13 -32.51
CA VAL A 654 -20.63 6.32 -32.07
C VAL A 654 -19.90 7.32 -32.95
N THR A 655 -20.12 7.31 -34.27
CA THR A 655 -19.53 8.29 -35.21
C THR A 655 -20.07 9.71 -34.99
N TYR A 656 -21.35 9.84 -34.65
CA TYR A 656 -21.99 11.11 -34.30
C TYR A 656 -21.47 11.67 -32.96
N ILE A 657 -21.38 10.82 -31.92
CA ILE A 657 -20.80 11.16 -30.61
C ILE A 657 -19.33 11.55 -30.78
N TYR A 658 -18.57 10.77 -31.55
CA TYR A 658 -17.15 11.01 -31.83
C TYR A 658 -16.91 12.33 -32.58
N ARG A 659 -17.75 12.69 -33.56
CA ARG A 659 -17.68 13.98 -34.25
C ARG A 659 -18.03 15.16 -33.34
N LYS A 660 -19.04 15.01 -32.48
CA LYS A 660 -19.39 16.05 -31.49
C LYS A 660 -18.29 16.23 -30.45
N PHE A 661 -17.73 15.13 -29.96
CA PHE A 661 -16.65 15.12 -28.98
C PHE A 661 -15.35 15.72 -29.54
N ASN A 662 -14.99 15.40 -30.78
CA ASN A 662 -13.82 15.99 -31.44
C ASN A 662 -13.98 17.49 -31.76
N ASN A 663 -15.17 17.93 -32.20
CA ASN A 663 -15.44 19.37 -32.37
C ASN A 663 -15.38 20.12 -31.03
N LEU A 664 -15.79 19.46 -29.93
CA LEU A 664 -15.70 20.00 -28.58
C LEU A 664 -14.24 20.07 -28.09
N LEU A 665 -13.45 19.02 -28.34
CA LEU A 665 -12.02 18.96 -28.03
C LEU A 665 -11.22 20.01 -28.81
N GLU A 666 -11.56 20.25 -30.08
CA GLU A 666 -10.99 21.34 -30.89
C GLU A 666 -11.36 22.72 -30.33
N GLY A 667 -12.62 22.90 -29.89
CA GLY A 667 -13.07 24.11 -29.20
C GLY A 667 -12.30 24.37 -27.90
N ILE A 668 -12.19 23.34 -27.05
CA ILE A 668 -11.45 23.35 -25.78
C ILE A 668 -9.95 23.57 -26.01
N LYS A 669 -9.34 22.93 -27.01
CA LYS A 669 -7.92 23.15 -27.39
C LYS A 669 -7.67 24.56 -27.90
N SER A 670 -8.63 25.17 -28.61
CA SER A 670 -8.51 26.56 -29.06
C SER A 670 -8.59 27.55 -27.88
N GLN A 671 -9.39 27.24 -26.85
CA GLN A 671 -9.53 28.04 -25.63
C GLN A 671 -8.35 27.82 -24.65
N LEU A 672 -7.83 26.60 -24.54
CA LEU A 672 -6.65 26.25 -23.72
C LEU A 672 -5.36 26.92 -24.20
N LYS A 673 -5.30 27.34 -25.47
CA LYS A 673 -4.14 28.07 -26.00
C LYS A 673 -3.98 29.46 -25.39
N ASP A 674 -5.02 30.02 -24.75
CA ASP A 674 -5.06 31.42 -24.30
C ASP A 674 -5.40 31.62 -22.79
N VAL A 675 -5.29 30.62 -21.91
CA VAL A 675 -5.79 30.74 -20.51
C VAL A 675 -4.80 30.30 -19.43
N MET A 676 -4.61 31.17 -18.40
CA MET A 676 -3.61 31.07 -17.32
C MET A 676 -4.18 31.18 -15.88
N ASP A 677 -5.49 31.03 -15.62
CA ASP A 677 -6.04 31.10 -14.24
C ASP A 677 -7.11 30.05 -13.88
N GLU A 678 -7.25 29.79 -12.57
CA GLU A 678 -8.16 28.80 -11.95
C GLU A 678 -9.65 29.10 -12.20
N GLU A 679 -10.04 30.36 -12.37
CA GLU A 679 -11.44 30.76 -12.53
C GLU A 679 -11.93 30.41 -13.95
N SER A 680 -11.03 30.53 -14.91
CA SER A 680 -11.24 30.14 -16.31
C SER A 680 -11.23 28.61 -16.50
N PHE A 681 -10.36 27.87 -15.80
CA PHE A 681 -10.38 26.40 -15.78
C PHE A 681 -11.70 25.86 -15.20
N LYS A 682 -12.18 26.48 -14.11
CA LYS A 682 -13.48 26.16 -13.52
C LYS A 682 -14.64 26.45 -14.47
N GLY A 683 -14.60 27.56 -15.21
CA GLY A 683 -15.58 27.87 -16.26
C GLY A 683 -15.63 26.83 -17.37
N ILE A 684 -14.49 26.22 -17.72
CA ILE A 684 -14.40 25.11 -18.69
C ILE A 684 -14.98 23.82 -18.09
N CYS A 685 -14.70 23.49 -16.83
CA CYS A 685 -15.29 22.33 -16.14
C CYS A 685 -16.83 22.44 -16.01
N ASP A 686 -17.34 23.64 -15.70
CA ASP A 686 -18.78 23.91 -15.61
C ASP A 686 -19.45 23.81 -17.00
N GLN A 687 -18.78 24.28 -18.06
CA GLN A 687 -19.25 24.11 -19.44
C GLN A 687 -19.23 22.65 -19.90
N CYS A 688 -18.17 21.89 -19.58
CA CYS A 688 -18.09 20.46 -19.88
C CYS A 688 -19.20 19.68 -19.17
N SER A 689 -19.48 20.01 -17.90
CA SER A 689 -20.56 19.39 -17.11
C SER A 689 -21.94 19.72 -17.68
N SER A 690 -22.18 20.98 -18.09
CA SER A 690 -23.44 21.38 -18.74
C SER A 690 -23.64 20.72 -20.10
N LEU A 691 -22.57 20.55 -20.89
CA LEU A 691 -22.61 19.89 -22.19
C LEU A 691 -22.81 18.37 -22.09
N LEU A 692 -22.24 17.73 -21.06
CA LEU A 692 -22.50 16.34 -20.70
C LEU A 692 -23.97 16.14 -20.30
N LEU A 693 -24.52 17.03 -19.48
CA LEU A 693 -25.93 17.01 -19.10
C LEU A 693 -26.88 17.20 -20.31
N ASP A 694 -26.51 18.03 -21.28
CA ASP A 694 -27.30 18.21 -22.51
C ASP A 694 -27.16 17.06 -23.51
N LEU A 695 -26.01 16.37 -23.56
CA LEU A 695 -25.86 15.10 -24.29
C LEU A 695 -26.66 13.96 -23.65
N GLN A 696 -26.85 14.00 -22.33
CA GLN A 696 -27.57 12.98 -21.55
C GLN A 696 -29.09 13.10 -21.58
N LYS A 697 -29.65 14.24 -22.02
CA LYS A 697 -31.11 14.38 -22.19
C LYS A 697 -31.68 13.41 -23.22
N GLU A 698 -30.91 12.99 -24.23
CA GLU A 698 -31.37 12.02 -25.24
C GLU A 698 -31.13 10.56 -24.84
N THR A 699 -30.19 10.27 -23.92
CA THR A 699 -29.95 8.91 -23.38
C THR A 699 -31.03 8.47 -22.39
N ILE A 700 -31.66 9.43 -21.70
CA ILE A 700 -32.77 9.19 -20.75
C ILE A 700 -34.07 8.76 -21.46
N ASP A 701 -34.17 8.96 -22.78
CA ASP A 701 -35.33 8.54 -23.58
C ASP A 701 -35.24 7.07 -24.08
N ASP A 702 -34.12 6.37 -23.83
CA ASP A 702 -34.01 4.92 -24.08
C ASP A 702 -34.62 4.12 -22.89
N LEU A 703 -35.91 3.81 -23.04
CA LEU A 703 -36.70 3.06 -22.05
C LEU A 703 -36.04 1.74 -21.59
N SER A 704 -35.18 1.11 -22.41
CA SER A 704 -34.57 -0.18 -22.06
C SER A 704 -33.50 -0.07 -20.95
N ILE A 705 -32.70 1.00 -20.99
CA ILE A 705 -31.64 1.28 -20.01
C ILE A 705 -32.27 1.74 -18.70
N VAL A 706 -33.25 2.64 -18.78
CA VAL A 706 -34.01 3.14 -17.62
C VAL A 706 -34.67 1.99 -16.87
N ASN A 707 -35.28 1.03 -17.58
CA ASN A 707 -35.91 -0.13 -16.95
C ASN A 707 -34.89 -1.03 -16.23
N THR A 708 -33.69 -1.21 -16.78
CA THR A 708 -32.64 -2.06 -16.17
C THR A 708 -32.20 -1.51 -14.80
N TYR A 709 -31.90 -0.22 -14.71
CA TYR A 709 -31.51 0.40 -13.45
C TYR A 709 -32.69 0.55 -12.48
N THR A 710 -33.90 0.77 -13.01
CA THR A 710 -35.12 0.73 -12.21
C THR A 710 -35.28 -0.63 -11.52
N ASP A 711 -35.13 -1.73 -12.26
CA ASP A 711 -35.24 -3.08 -11.71
C ASP A 711 -34.16 -3.36 -10.66
N SER A 712 -32.93 -2.87 -10.88
CA SER A 712 -31.85 -2.95 -9.88
C SER A 712 -32.20 -2.20 -8.59
N ILE A 713 -32.66 -0.96 -8.69
CA ILE A 713 -33.04 -0.16 -7.51
C ILE A 713 -34.23 -0.82 -6.80
N VAL A 714 -35.23 -1.31 -7.53
CA VAL A 714 -36.39 -2.01 -6.97
C VAL A 714 -35.97 -3.28 -6.24
N LYS A 715 -34.99 -4.01 -6.77
CA LYS A 715 -34.47 -5.24 -6.15
C LYS A 715 -33.81 -4.95 -4.79
N HIS A 716 -32.96 -3.93 -4.71
CA HIS A 716 -32.27 -3.60 -3.46
C HIS A 716 -33.14 -2.81 -2.48
N MET A 717 -33.86 -1.79 -2.96
CA MET A 717 -34.75 -0.98 -2.14
C MET A 717 -36.06 -1.68 -1.80
N GLY A 718 -36.42 -2.78 -2.44
CA GLY A 718 -37.68 -3.47 -2.21
C GLY A 718 -38.90 -2.73 -2.79
N LYS A 719 -39.74 -3.49 -3.50
CA LYS A 719 -40.90 -2.96 -4.23
C LYS A 719 -41.85 -2.10 -3.38
N ALA A 720 -42.09 -2.51 -2.14
CA ALA A 720 -43.01 -1.81 -1.23
C ALA A 720 -42.52 -0.41 -0.81
N ALA A 721 -41.20 -0.15 -0.80
CA ALA A 721 -40.64 1.17 -0.56
C ALA A 721 -40.56 1.99 -1.86
N TRP A 722 -40.16 1.34 -2.96
CA TRP A 722 -40.12 1.96 -4.29
C TRP A 722 -41.46 2.55 -4.71
N ASP A 723 -42.57 1.83 -4.48
CA ASP A 723 -43.91 2.28 -4.86
C ASP A 723 -44.35 3.57 -4.11
N LYS A 724 -43.69 3.90 -2.98
CA LYS A 724 -43.98 5.08 -2.16
C LYS A 724 -43.17 6.32 -2.52
N LEU A 725 -42.13 6.15 -3.33
CA LEU A 725 -41.31 7.26 -3.81
C LEU A 725 -42.10 8.13 -4.78
N SER A 726 -41.89 9.43 -4.70
CA SER A 726 -42.37 10.35 -5.73
C SER A 726 -41.63 10.13 -7.05
N ASP A 727 -42.27 10.51 -8.17
CA ASP A 727 -41.66 10.40 -9.50
C ASP A 727 -40.36 11.19 -9.62
N LEU A 728 -40.25 12.32 -8.89
CA LEU A 728 -39.02 13.11 -8.85
C LEU A 728 -37.89 12.37 -8.14
N SER A 729 -38.17 11.72 -7.01
CA SER A 729 -37.16 10.91 -6.31
C SER A 729 -36.75 9.69 -7.12
N LYS A 730 -37.70 9.01 -7.78
CA LYS A 730 -37.39 7.88 -8.68
C LYS A 730 -36.46 8.33 -9.81
N LYS A 731 -36.75 9.47 -10.44
CA LYS A 731 -35.88 10.06 -11.48
C LYS A 731 -34.48 10.34 -10.94
N CYS A 732 -34.36 10.98 -9.78
CA CYS A 732 -33.05 11.26 -9.18
C CYS A 732 -32.24 9.99 -8.90
N LEU A 733 -32.86 8.94 -8.34
CA LEU A 733 -32.15 7.68 -8.06
C LEU A 733 -31.72 6.95 -9.34
N ILE A 734 -32.61 6.87 -10.34
CA ILE A 734 -32.27 6.27 -11.63
C ILE A 734 -31.15 7.07 -12.31
N SER A 735 -31.22 8.40 -12.30
CA SER A 735 -30.16 9.25 -12.84
C SER A 735 -28.84 9.07 -12.09
N ALA A 736 -28.87 8.92 -10.76
CA ALA A 736 -27.67 8.66 -9.98
C ALA A 736 -27.01 7.32 -10.37
N GLU A 737 -27.80 6.25 -10.50
CA GLU A 737 -27.33 4.93 -10.92
C GLU A 737 -26.74 4.94 -12.33
N ILE A 738 -27.43 5.55 -13.28
CA ILE A 738 -26.95 5.67 -14.66
C ILE A 738 -25.63 6.44 -14.69
N VAL A 739 -25.58 7.61 -14.06
CA VAL A 739 -24.37 8.44 -14.02
C VAL A 739 -23.22 7.72 -13.32
N PHE A 740 -23.50 7.04 -12.20
CA PHE A 740 -22.50 6.25 -11.50
C PHE A 740 -21.97 5.12 -12.39
N HIS A 741 -22.85 4.34 -13.02
CA HIS A 741 -22.44 3.23 -13.88
C HIS A 741 -21.74 3.65 -15.16
N ASP A 742 -22.13 4.78 -15.75
CA ASP A 742 -21.51 5.30 -16.97
C ASP A 742 -20.13 5.93 -16.70
N LEU A 743 -19.93 6.51 -15.51
CA LEU A 743 -18.70 7.22 -15.14
C LEU A 743 -17.73 6.39 -14.28
N LYS A 744 -18.18 5.36 -13.56
CA LYS A 744 -17.35 4.61 -12.58
C LYS A 744 -16.08 4.02 -13.17
N ASP A 745 -16.09 3.68 -14.46
CA ASP A 745 -14.93 3.11 -15.14
C ASP A 745 -13.91 4.19 -15.57
N TYR A 746 -14.23 5.47 -15.35
CA TYR A 746 -13.40 6.65 -15.64
C TYR A 746 -13.10 7.47 -14.38
N ASN A 747 -13.00 6.81 -13.21
CA ASN A 747 -13.04 7.45 -11.90
C ASN A 747 -11.98 8.53 -11.61
N GLN A 748 -10.84 8.50 -12.30
CA GLN A 748 -9.75 9.48 -12.14
C GLN A 748 -9.95 10.75 -12.97
N LEU A 749 -10.96 10.78 -13.86
CA LEU A 749 -11.21 11.86 -14.81
C LEU A 749 -12.49 12.64 -14.50
N PHE A 750 -13.36 12.12 -13.65
CA PHE A 750 -14.68 12.70 -13.40
C PHE A 750 -14.98 12.82 -11.91
N ASP A 751 -15.53 13.98 -11.54
CA ASP A 751 -16.09 14.24 -10.22
C ASP A 751 -17.46 13.57 -10.07
N PHE A 752 -17.64 12.72 -9.06
CA PHE A 752 -18.90 12.03 -8.77
C PHE A 752 -19.81 12.82 -7.84
N SER A 753 -19.51 14.09 -7.56
CA SER A 753 -20.38 14.95 -6.76
C SER A 753 -21.82 14.98 -7.31
N GLY A 754 -21.98 14.89 -8.63
CA GLY A 754 -23.28 14.74 -9.29
C GLY A 754 -24.09 13.54 -8.80
N VAL A 755 -23.46 12.39 -8.55
CA VAL A 755 -24.12 11.17 -8.05
C VAL A 755 -24.62 11.40 -6.63
N CYS A 756 -23.75 11.82 -5.71
CA CYS A 756 -24.12 12.13 -4.32
C CYS A 756 -25.20 13.21 -4.24
N VAL A 757 -25.15 14.22 -5.13
CA VAL A 757 -26.17 15.25 -5.26
C VAL A 757 -27.52 14.65 -5.65
N GLN A 758 -27.58 13.76 -6.64
CA GLN A 758 -28.84 13.16 -7.07
C GLN A 758 -29.42 12.21 -6.01
N VAL A 759 -28.58 11.36 -5.39
CA VAL A 759 -29.02 10.44 -4.32
C VAL A 759 -29.59 11.24 -3.13
N SER A 760 -28.85 12.25 -2.67
CA SER A 760 -29.31 13.10 -1.57
C SER A 760 -30.54 13.95 -1.94
N LYS A 761 -30.68 14.34 -3.22
CA LYS A 761 -31.84 15.10 -3.70
C LYS A 761 -33.12 14.27 -3.70
N ALA A 762 -33.04 12.98 -4.02
CA ALA A 762 -34.15 12.06 -3.86
C ALA A 762 -34.64 12.02 -2.40
N VAL A 763 -33.71 11.97 -1.43
CA VAL A 763 -34.05 12.01 -0.01
C VAL A 763 -34.70 13.35 0.37
N GLU A 764 -34.18 14.48 -0.12
CA GLU A 764 -34.77 15.81 0.11
C GLU A 764 -36.22 15.92 -0.41
N TYR A 765 -36.53 15.35 -1.58
CA TYR A 765 -37.90 15.37 -2.12
C TYR A 765 -38.87 14.61 -1.24
N GLU A 766 -38.49 13.43 -0.75
CA GLU A 766 -39.34 12.64 0.14
C GLU A 766 -39.54 13.34 1.49
N LEU A 767 -38.51 14.02 2.00
CA LEU A 767 -38.59 14.82 3.22
C LEU A 767 -39.44 16.07 3.04
N ALA A 768 -39.29 16.80 1.93
CA ALA A 768 -40.11 17.97 1.63
C ALA A 768 -41.59 17.62 1.48
N ASN A 769 -41.89 16.44 0.93
CA ASN A 769 -43.26 15.93 0.87
C ASN A 769 -43.80 15.59 2.28
N ARG A 770 -43.08 14.75 3.05
CA ARG A 770 -43.60 14.17 4.30
C ARG A 770 -43.39 15.04 5.54
N TYR A 771 -42.28 15.74 5.66
CA TYR A 771 -41.95 16.55 6.84
C TYR A 771 -42.39 18.00 6.72
N LEU A 772 -42.56 18.51 5.50
CA LEU A 772 -43.03 19.87 5.24
C LEU A 772 -44.46 19.89 4.69
N THR A 773 -44.68 19.41 3.47
CA THR A 773 -45.96 19.62 2.75
C THR A 773 -47.14 18.98 3.47
N GLN A 774 -47.07 17.68 3.74
CA GLN A 774 -48.13 16.96 4.45
C GLN A 774 -48.30 17.44 5.90
N TYR A 775 -47.21 17.87 6.56
CA TYR A 775 -47.29 18.42 7.90
C TYR A 775 -47.98 19.78 7.93
N VAL A 776 -47.65 20.67 6.99
CA VAL A 776 -48.34 21.95 6.80
C VAL A 776 -49.82 21.74 6.49
N ASP A 777 -50.17 20.78 5.63
CA ASP A 777 -51.56 20.44 5.33
C ASP A 777 -52.31 19.96 6.58
N TYR A 778 -51.67 19.12 7.39
CA TYR A 778 -52.22 18.67 8.67
C TYR A 778 -52.47 19.84 9.62
N LEU A 779 -51.49 20.74 9.77
CA LEU A 779 -51.62 21.94 10.61
C LEU A 779 -52.69 22.90 10.07
N THR A 780 -52.79 23.06 8.75
CA THR A 780 -53.78 23.91 8.08
C THR A 780 -55.19 23.41 8.37
N ARG A 781 -55.43 22.09 8.28
CA ARG A 781 -56.73 21.50 8.64
C ARG A 781 -57.04 21.64 10.13
N LYS A 782 -56.04 21.49 10.99
CA LYS A 782 -56.18 21.54 12.46
C LYS A 782 -56.44 22.96 12.98
N TYR A 783 -55.74 23.96 12.45
CA TYR A 783 -55.76 25.34 12.98
C TYR A 783 -56.52 26.33 12.12
N ARG A 784 -56.83 25.99 10.85
CA ARG A 784 -57.60 26.81 9.91
C ARG A 784 -57.12 28.27 9.87
N SER A 785 -57.97 29.23 10.24
CA SER A 785 -57.65 30.66 10.24
C SER A 785 -56.53 31.06 11.19
N ASN A 786 -56.20 30.24 12.20
CA ASN A 786 -55.18 30.54 13.22
C ASN A 786 -53.84 29.82 12.93
N LEU A 787 -53.61 29.37 11.69
CA LEU A 787 -52.41 28.63 11.30
C LEU A 787 -51.13 29.43 11.59
N MET A 788 -51.07 30.68 11.15
CA MET A 788 -49.86 31.50 11.24
C MET A 788 -49.45 31.80 12.70
N ASP A 789 -50.40 31.78 13.63
CA ASP A 789 -50.13 31.97 15.06
C ASP A 789 -49.55 30.72 15.75
N ARG A 790 -49.70 29.55 15.13
CA ARG A 790 -49.40 28.23 15.76
C ARG A 790 -48.43 27.38 14.96
N ILE A 791 -48.05 27.78 13.75
CA ILE A 791 -47.10 27.06 12.93
C ILE A 791 -45.69 27.14 13.53
N PRO A 792 -44.92 26.03 13.58
CA PRO A 792 -43.53 26.08 13.98
C PRO A 792 -42.72 27.04 13.08
N LYS A 793 -41.95 27.94 13.70
CA LYS A 793 -41.10 28.90 12.97
C LYS A 793 -40.10 28.22 12.01
N SER A 794 -39.71 26.97 12.29
CA SER A 794 -38.83 26.17 11.43
C SER A 794 -39.41 25.86 10.04
N LEU A 795 -40.74 25.92 9.90
CA LEU A 795 -41.45 25.77 8.63
C LEU A 795 -41.60 27.09 7.87
N LEU A 796 -41.16 28.22 8.44
CA LEU A 796 -41.23 29.53 7.81
C LEU A 796 -39.87 29.91 7.23
N ASN A 797 -39.88 30.63 6.12
CA ASN A 797 -38.70 31.29 5.56
C ASN A 797 -38.42 32.61 6.29
N GLU A 798 -37.35 33.30 5.90
CA GLU A 798 -36.91 34.56 6.52
C GLU A 798 -37.96 35.68 6.43
N ASN A 799 -38.85 35.62 5.43
CA ASN A 799 -39.94 36.57 5.24
C ASN A 799 -41.22 36.20 6.02
N GLY A 800 -41.17 35.16 6.86
CA GLY A 800 -42.32 34.69 7.64
C GLY A 800 -43.38 33.93 6.85
N ALA A 801 -43.12 33.58 5.58
CA ALA A 801 -43.98 32.75 4.75
C ALA A 801 -43.61 31.27 4.87
N ILE A 802 -44.54 30.36 4.61
CA ILE A 802 -44.28 28.91 4.67
C ILE A 802 -43.22 28.54 3.62
N LYS A 803 -42.22 27.75 4.02
CA LYS A 803 -41.17 27.24 3.13
C LYS A 803 -41.82 26.44 2.00
N THR A 804 -41.30 26.62 0.79
CA THR A 804 -41.65 25.76 -0.34
C THR A 804 -40.74 24.54 -0.35
N ALA A 805 -41.18 23.46 -1.00
CA ALA A 805 -40.39 22.23 -1.11
C ALA A 805 -38.98 22.46 -1.69
N ASN A 806 -38.84 23.46 -2.56
CA ASN A 806 -37.61 23.76 -3.29
C ASN A 806 -36.49 24.31 -2.38
N ILE A 807 -36.86 24.89 -1.23
CA ILE A 807 -35.93 25.50 -0.27
C ILE A 807 -35.84 24.70 1.05
N TYR A 808 -36.47 23.52 1.09
CA TYR A 808 -36.44 22.62 2.25
C TYR A 808 -35.35 21.57 2.04
N THR A 809 -34.40 21.50 2.96
CA THR A 809 -33.18 20.71 2.84
C THR A 809 -33.06 19.66 3.97
N LEU A 810 -32.08 18.77 3.86
CA LEU A 810 -31.75 17.79 4.92
C LEU A 810 -31.53 18.47 6.29
N GLY A 811 -30.95 19.68 6.31
CA GLY A 811 -30.66 20.43 7.53
C GLY A 811 -31.90 20.96 8.26
N ASP A 812 -33.02 21.12 7.57
CA ASP A 812 -34.26 21.68 8.12
C ASP A 812 -35.04 20.67 8.97
N VAL A 813 -34.81 19.37 8.76
CA VAL A 813 -35.61 18.30 9.36
C VAL A 813 -35.51 18.30 10.88
N ARG A 814 -34.30 18.43 11.44
CA ARG A 814 -34.09 18.45 12.90
C ARG A 814 -34.89 19.57 13.58
N PHE A 815 -35.00 20.73 12.94
CA PHE A 815 -35.78 21.86 13.44
C PHE A 815 -37.28 21.70 13.22
N THR A 816 -37.68 20.96 12.19
CA THR A 816 -39.08 20.62 11.90
C THR A 816 -39.62 19.61 12.92
N VAL A 817 -38.79 18.64 13.29
CA VAL A 817 -39.12 17.60 14.28
C VAL A 817 -38.90 18.10 15.72
N GLY A 818 -38.04 19.08 15.95
CA GLY A 818 -37.72 19.59 17.30
C GLY A 818 -36.68 18.75 18.05
N MET A 819 -35.81 18.07 17.32
CA MET A 819 -34.70 17.23 17.82
C MET A 819 -33.34 17.82 17.41
N ASP A 820 -32.26 17.44 18.11
CA ASP A 820 -30.90 17.63 17.63
C ASP A 820 -30.44 16.51 16.69
N SER A 821 -29.25 16.64 16.12
CA SER A 821 -28.68 15.66 15.19
C SER A 821 -28.47 14.26 15.77
N TYR A 822 -28.52 14.10 17.10
CA TYR A 822 -28.40 12.81 17.79
C TYR A 822 -29.76 12.20 18.13
N GLY A 823 -30.86 12.88 17.80
CA GLY A 823 -32.23 12.44 18.07
C GLY A 823 -32.75 12.84 19.46
N ASN A 824 -32.04 13.71 20.19
CA ASN A 824 -32.52 14.20 21.48
C ASN A 824 -33.52 15.34 21.28
N ILE A 825 -34.62 15.33 22.03
CA ILE A 825 -35.64 16.38 21.97
C ILE A 825 -35.06 17.70 22.51
N LYS A 826 -35.00 18.73 21.66
CA LYS A 826 -34.56 20.08 22.03
C LYS A 826 -35.70 21.07 22.15
N ASN A 827 -36.80 20.85 21.43
CA ASN A 827 -37.99 21.69 21.51
C ASN A 827 -39.22 20.82 21.75
N ASN A 828 -39.62 20.68 23.01
CA ASN A 828 -40.76 19.87 23.43
C ASN A 828 -42.09 20.27 22.74
N TYR A 829 -42.28 21.56 22.45
CA TYR A 829 -43.50 22.02 21.79
C TYR A 829 -43.55 21.56 20.32
N VAL A 830 -42.46 21.82 19.58
CA VAL A 830 -42.34 21.43 18.17
C VAL A 830 -42.37 19.91 18.03
N TYR A 831 -41.64 19.20 18.89
CA TYR A 831 -41.62 17.74 18.91
C TYR A 831 -42.98 17.13 19.18
N ARG A 832 -43.74 17.63 20.16
CA ARG A 832 -45.10 17.13 20.42
C ARG A 832 -46.01 17.36 19.21
N GLN A 833 -45.97 18.54 18.61
CA GLN A 833 -46.78 18.86 17.43
C GLN A 833 -46.45 17.96 16.24
N PHE A 834 -45.17 17.78 15.94
CA PHE A 834 -44.72 16.89 14.86
C PHE A 834 -45.07 15.43 15.17
N SER A 835 -44.89 14.98 16.42
CA SER A 835 -45.23 13.62 16.84
C SER A 835 -46.72 13.30 16.69
N TYR A 836 -47.61 14.26 16.93
CA TYR A 836 -49.04 14.07 16.68
C TYR A 836 -49.36 13.87 15.21
N TYR A 837 -48.78 14.70 14.34
CA TYR A 837 -48.89 14.54 12.90
C TYR A 837 -48.31 13.18 12.45
N ALA A 838 -47.11 12.85 12.94
CA ALA A 838 -46.41 11.65 12.54
C ALA A 838 -47.17 10.39 12.96
N LYS A 839 -47.79 10.36 14.14
CA LYS A 839 -48.67 9.26 14.58
C LYS A 839 -50.00 9.19 13.81
N ASP A 840 -50.59 10.33 13.46
CA ASP A 840 -51.90 10.37 12.81
C ASP A 840 -51.82 10.06 11.30
N LYS A 841 -50.73 10.45 10.66
CA LYS A 841 -50.61 10.44 9.20
C LYS A 841 -49.35 9.75 8.70
N MET A 842 -48.17 10.05 9.25
CA MET A 842 -46.91 9.65 8.61
C MET A 842 -46.48 8.19 8.86
N ILE A 843 -46.45 7.73 10.11
CA ILE A 843 -45.80 6.47 10.54
C ILE A 843 -46.85 5.39 10.88
N LYS A 844 -46.55 4.14 10.52
CA LYS A 844 -47.40 2.95 10.76
C LYS A 844 -47.45 2.51 12.23
N ASP A 845 -46.30 2.42 12.89
CA ASP A 845 -46.22 2.03 14.30
C ASP A 845 -46.34 3.27 15.22
N THR A 846 -47.46 3.36 15.92
CA THR A 846 -47.83 4.55 16.71
C THR A 846 -47.60 4.39 18.20
N GLN A 847 -47.16 3.22 18.68
CA GLN A 847 -47.01 2.92 20.10
C GLN A 847 -45.89 3.76 20.74
N ASN A 848 -44.71 3.81 20.09
CA ASN A 848 -43.62 4.71 20.48
C ASN A 848 -42.85 5.24 19.25
N ILE A 849 -43.15 6.48 18.85
CA ILE A 849 -42.61 7.09 17.62
C ILE A 849 -41.23 7.75 17.83
N GLN A 850 -40.81 7.95 19.09
CA GLN A 850 -39.58 8.67 19.40
C GLN A 850 -38.32 7.96 18.86
N PRO A 851 -38.16 6.63 19.02
CA PRO A 851 -37.00 5.92 18.50
C PRO A 851 -36.94 5.98 16.96
N ILE A 852 -38.09 5.84 16.29
CA ILE A 852 -38.20 5.92 14.83
C ILE A 852 -37.79 7.30 14.33
N LEU A 853 -38.28 8.37 14.96
CA LEU A 853 -37.89 9.74 14.59
C LEU A 853 -36.42 10.03 14.90
N SER A 854 -35.88 9.48 15.99
CA SER A 854 -34.46 9.58 16.35
C SER A 854 -33.58 8.92 15.28
N GLU A 855 -33.94 7.70 14.86
CA GLU A 855 -33.25 6.96 13.79
C GLU A 855 -33.29 7.71 12.46
N HIS A 856 -34.45 8.24 12.07
CA HIS A 856 -34.58 9.05 10.85
C HIS A 856 -33.67 10.28 10.89
N ILE A 857 -33.60 10.99 12.02
CA ILE A 857 -32.73 12.16 12.16
C ILE A 857 -31.25 11.79 12.04
N GLN A 858 -30.84 10.67 12.61
CA GLN A 858 -29.44 10.20 12.53
C GLN A 858 -29.07 9.80 11.10
N ILE A 859 -29.95 9.08 10.40
CA ILE A 859 -29.78 8.75 8.97
C ILE A 859 -29.64 10.03 8.14
N ILE A 860 -30.56 10.99 8.30
CA ILE A 860 -30.56 12.24 7.54
C ILE A 860 -29.29 13.07 7.84
N HIS A 861 -28.85 13.08 9.11
CA HIS A 861 -27.63 13.77 9.49
C HIS A 861 -26.39 13.15 8.84
N LYS A 862 -26.28 11.82 8.84
CA LYS A 862 -25.19 11.10 8.16
C LYS A 862 -25.19 11.40 6.66
N ILE A 863 -26.33 11.28 5.98
CA ILE A 863 -26.43 11.59 4.53
C ILE A 863 -25.98 13.03 4.25
N LYS A 864 -26.34 13.96 5.14
CA LYS A 864 -25.99 15.36 4.99
C LYS A 864 -24.48 15.58 5.14
N GLU A 865 -23.87 15.12 6.23
CA GLU A 865 -22.47 15.44 6.54
C GLU A 865 -21.48 14.62 5.69
N ASP A 866 -21.77 13.33 5.49
CA ASP A 866 -20.82 12.41 4.86
C ASP A 866 -20.86 12.47 3.33
N TYR A 867 -22.01 12.87 2.75
CA TYR A 867 -22.18 12.87 1.29
C TYR A 867 -22.65 14.23 0.73
N ARG A 868 -23.78 14.79 1.19
CA ARG A 868 -24.36 16.02 0.60
C ARG A 868 -23.44 17.24 0.75
N ASN A 869 -22.92 17.49 1.95
CA ASN A 869 -22.06 18.64 2.22
C ASN A 869 -20.74 18.49 1.48
N LYS A 870 -20.14 17.29 1.49
CA LYS A 870 -18.92 17.01 0.72
C LYS A 870 -19.11 17.29 -0.77
N ALA A 871 -20.24 16.90 -1.34
CA ALA A 871 -20.58 17.14 -2.75
C ALA A 871 -20.87 18.62 -3.07
N ALA A 872 -21.13 19.44 -2.04
CA ALA A 872 -21.41 20.87 -2.18
C ALA A 872 -20.18 21.74 -1.87
N HIS A 873 -19.18 21.21 -1.17
CA HIS A 873 -17.89 21.85 -0.95
C HIS A 873 -16.96 21.56 -2.15
N LYS A 874 -16.02 22.47 -2.45
CA LYS A 874 -15.20 22.48 -3.70
C LYS A 874 -14.22 21.28 -3.86
N SER A 875 -14.42 20.20 -3.11
CA SER A 875 -13.65 18.96 -3.14
C SER A 875 -14.33 17.96 -4.07
N SER A 876 -13.57 17.41 -5.03
CA SER A 876 -14.04 16.33 -5.90
C SER A 876 -14.44 15.10 -5.09
N ILE A 877 -15.58 14.48 -5.40
CA ILE A 877 -16.00 13.20 -4.85
C ILE A 877 -15.49 12.08 -5.75
N ASP A 878 -14.78 11.13 -5.17
CA ASP A 878 -14.33 9.93 -5.86
C ASP A 878 -15.45 8.88 -6.03
N VAL A 879 -15.18 7.88 -6.85
CA VAL A 879 -16.13 6.79 -7.12
C VAL A 879 -16.46 5.97 -5.87
N VAL A 880 -15.55 5.88 -4.90
CA VAL A 880 -15.75 5.08 -3.68
C VAL A 880 -16.79 5.75 -2.80
N THR A 881 -16.60 7.03 -2.50
CA THR A 881 -17.53 7.87 -1.74
C THR A 881 -18.89 7.95 -2.42
N ALA A 882 -18.93 8.01 -3.75
CA ALA A 882 -20.18 7.97 -4.51
C ALA A 882 -20.89 6.61 -4.40
N LYS A 883 -20.15 5.51 -4.44
CA LYS A 883 -20.70 4.17 -4.24
C LYS A 883 -21.19 3.97 -2.81
N GLU A 884 -20.43 4.41 -1.81
CA GLU A 884 -20.85 4.40 -0.40
C GLU A 884 -22.14 5.19 -0.19
N CYS A 885 -22.32 6.31 -0.90
CA CYS A 885 -23.57 7.07 -0.86
C CYS A 885 -24.75 6.26 -1.39
N ILE A 886 -24.58 5.59 -2.53
CA ILE A 886 -25.58 4.69 -3.12
C ILE A 886 -25.87 3.51 -2.17
N ASP A 887 -24.84 2.87 -1.63
CA ASP A 887 -24.96 1.68 -0.77
C ASP A 887 -25.66 2.02 0.54
N TYR A 888 -25.31 3.16 1.13
CA TYR A 888 -25.93 3.63 2.36
C TYR A 888 -27.41 3.95 2.16
N VAL A 889 -27.75 4.68 1.09
CA VAL A 889 -29.11 5.21 0.90
C VAL A 889 -30.03 4.19 0.24
N VAL A 890 -29.55 3.45 -0.77
CA VAL A 890 -30.36 2.68 -1.72
C VAL A 890 -30.10 1.18 -1.63
N GLU A 891 -28.85 0.73 -1.67
CA GLU A 891 -28.54 -0.70 -1.88
C GLU A 891 -28.32 -1.49 -0.59
N THR A 892 -27.11 -1.46 -0.03
CA THR A 892 -26.65 -2.35 1.04
C THR A 892 -27.30 -2.07 2.39
N GLU A 893 -27.24 -0.82 2.86
CA GLU A 893 -27.87 -0.43 4.13
C GLU A 893 -29.31 0.04 3.94
N ARG A 894 -29.68 0.39 2.70
CA ARG A 894 -31.07 0.67 2.28
C ARG A 894 -31.78 1.69 3.18
N LYS A 895 -31.08 2.72 3.68
CA LYS A 895 -31.65 3.61 4.71
C LYS A 895 -32.91 4.35 4.25
N LEU A 896 -32.98 4.77 2.99
CA LEU A 896 -34.19 5.39 2.45
C LEU A 896 -35.34 4.38 2.40
N GLY A 897 -35.07 3.12 2.05
CA GLY A 897 -36.07 2.05 2.08
C GLY A 897 -36.60 1.77 3.48
N ILE A 898 -35.72 1.74 4.50
CA ILE A 898 -36.12 1.58 5.92
C ILE A 898 -37.08 2.69 6.36
N MET A 899 -36.73 3.95 6.03
CA MET A 899 -37.60 5.11 6.35
C MET A 899 -38.97 5.00 5.65
N LEU A 900 -38.97 4.62 4.36
CA LEU A 900 -40.19 4.48 3.57
C LEU A 900 -41.08 3.34 4.06
N ASP A 901 -40.49 2.22 4.48
CA ASP A 901 -41.23 1.06 5.01
C ASP A 901 -42.03 1.43 6.26
N ALA A 902 -41.45 2.28 7.13
CA ALA A 902 -42.07 2.81 8.34
C ALA A 902 -43.25 3.76 8.07
N TYR A 903 -43.38 4.30 6.85
CA TYR A 903 -44.47 5.22 6.50
C TYR A 903 -45.76 4.53 6.06
N ASN A 904 -46.91 5.14 6.35
CA ASN A 904 -48.26 4.61 6.05
C ASN A 904 -48.56 4.50 4.55
N TYR A 905 -48.01 5.39 3.74
CA TYR A 905 -48.20 5.44 2.28
C TYR A 905 -46.88 5.56 1.55
#